data_AF-A0A4P6XSK3-F1
#
_entry.id   AF-A0A4P6XSK3-F1
#
_cell.length_a   1.000
_cell.length_b   1.000
_cell.length_c   1.000
_cell.angle_alpha   90.00
_cell.angle_beta   90.00
_cell.angle_gamma   90.00
#
_symmetry.space_group_name_H-M   'P 1'
#
loop_
_entity.id
_entity.type
_entity.pdbx_description
1 polymer ?
#
loop_
_entity_poly.entity_id
_entity_poly.type
_entity_poly.pdbx_seq_one_letter_code
_entity_poly.pdbx_strand_id
1 'polypeptide(L)'
;MVSLFGEPISREAPPQLYPCVQHQQPPAGCAVRAPLQTNNTFNNLLLADQTFPVWPLPYLLWVARDGNADHGIALNHTQNNQIVFGPDPAQNPAQFYFNPPKIRLFLFTARGWTDVSVRIVKNTKLASTLEVTESSRDQRACGRLVMPLAYGMGFVTGIYTNEWPVIHSAVGIQEFRRVGQVNNGCSVKYVIELFDQNVWSLYVSEDTLAEFFLSDPNHIATEKPSAKCIVQLAKGESSAYDICCGTYPVEVSLSGNVNKEQKRGSYALSYAMEGLSQSGSGLVFALPHMQADLSPEVRAKDSGLVLDSPTKGVMKGYITNLLGMNLENLPFDIGFEPWTCVDGYGYNGANYTEEIKGLIAQAAADEASQDILGMCDLDSMYFGGKMLDKFAYIAHVTHFTLRDSALTQQVLPLVKSAIEKYASNHQKKPLVYDETWKGLISSGKPEEDFGNSNYNDHHFHYGYHVHAIALIAIIDPRWLDENNGLVRNYVLTLVRDYANHSDQDPYFPQFRNFDWFHGHSFAHGIFPSGDGKNEESSSEDYHSIYALRLLGKVLGDEEMEAHACLMLAIMKNSLNRYMLYLNDNQEQPAQFKGNKVSGILFENKVDYSTFFGRGTVGNEFIHGIHMIPLTPISSYIRTPKFVWEEWQEKLAAIVDRIPDGWAGLLRLNQGLFDPKSAWKWFARDGWNPALIDGGMSRTWALTYLAGIGAARD
;
A
#
# COMPACT_ATOMS: atom_id res chain seq x y z
N MET A 1 26.24 8.43 2.89
CA MET A 1 24.83 8.89 2.81
C MET A 1 24.33 8.49 1.45
N VAL A 2 23.20 7.81 1.37
CA VAL A 2 22.60 7.31 0.12
C VAL A 2 21.43 8.21 -0.22
N SER A 3 21.47 8.86 -1.37
CA SER A 3 20.31 9.59 -1.92
C SER A 3 19.33 8.57 -2.47
N LEU A 4 18.04 8.83 -2.30
CA LEU A 4 16.96 7.97 -2.79
C LEU A 4 16.29 8.59 -4.01
N PHE A 5 15.47 7.78 -4.70
CA PHE A 5 14.69 8.17 -5.88
C PHE A 5 15.56 8.68 -7.03
N GLY A 6 16.74 8.08 -7.20
CA GLY A 6 17.70 8.41 -8.23
C GLY A 6 17.37 7.82 -9.60
N GLU A 7 18.42 7.34 -10.28
CA GLU A 7 18.33 6.74 -11.61
C GLU A 7 17.55 5.41 -11.56
N PRO A 8 16.74 5.09 -12.58
CA PRO A 8 16.01 3.83 -12.60
C PRO A 8 16.99 2.64 -12.62
N ILE A 9 16.52 1.50 -12.08
CA ILE A 9 17.24 0.21 -12.13
C ILE A 9 17.71 -0.11 -13.56
N SER A 10 16.87 0.18 -14.55
CA SER A 10 17.23 0.15 -15.96
C SER A 10 16.30 1.04 -16.78
N ARG A 11 16.80 1.57 -17.89
CA ARG A 11 16.01 2.25 -18.93
C ARG A 11 15.75 1.36 -20.14
N GLU A 12 16.22 0.12 -20.12
CA GLU A 12 16.08 -0.82 -21.21
C GLU A 12 14.69 -1.46 -21.21
N ALA A 13 14.23 -1.85 -22.39
CA ALA A 13 13.00 -2.62 -22.54
C ALA A 13 13.08 -3.92 -21.71
N PRO A 14 11.93 -4.42 -21.21
CA PRO A 14 11.86 -5.76 -20.65
C PRO A 14 12.43 -6.79 -21.65
N PRO A 15 13.09 -7.85 -21.16
CA PRO A 15 13.62 -8.92 -22.00
C PRO A 15 12.62 -9.42 -23.05
N GLN A 16 13.06 -9.61 -24.29
CA GLN A 16 12.21 -10.00 -25.44
C GLN A 16 11.54 -11.38 -25.28
N LEU A 17 11.96 -12.17 -24.28
CA LEU A 17 11.34 -13.45 -23.94
C LEU A 17 9.94 -13.30 -23.33
N TYR A 18 9.56 -12.09 -22.86
CA TYR A 18 8.19 -11.76 -22.47
C TYR A 18 7.44 -11.24 -23.68
N PRO A 19 6.43 -11.96 -24.20
CA PRO A 19 5.61 -11.46 -25.29
C PRO A 19 4.92 -10.15 -24.90
N CYS A 20 4.94 -9.15 -25.79
CA CYS A 20 4.16 -7.93 -25.60
C CYS A 20 2.67 -8.17 -25.88
N VAL A 21 1.80 -7.65 -25.01
CA VAL A 21 0.34 -7.73 -25.17
C VAL A 21 -0.30 -6.35 -24.94
N GLN A 22 -1.51 -6.18 -25.44
CA GLN A 22 -2.39 -5.08 -25.05
C GLN A 22 -3.37 -5.59 -24.01
N HIS A 23 -3.53 -4.87 -22.91
CA HIS A 23 -4.46 -5.25 -21.86
C HIS A 23 -5.91 -5.25 -22.37
N GLN A 24 -6.71 -6.24 -21.97
CA GLN A 24 -8.12 -6.33 -22.40
C GLN A 24 -8.98 -5.19 -21.84
N GLN A 25 -8.54 -4.59 -20.73
CA GLN A 25 -9.17 -3.45 -20.09
C GLN A 25 -8.26 -2.22 -20.21
N PRO A 26 -8.40 -1.38 -21.24
CA PRO A 26 -7.63 -0.15 -21.37
C PRO A 26 -8.11 0.94 -20.39
N PRO A 27 -7.26 1.91 -20.05
CA PRO A 27 -7.63 3.01 -19.16
C PRO A 27 -8.72 3.91 -19.78
N ALA A 28 -9.81 4.11 -19.05
CA ALA A 28 -10.92 4.98 -19.45
C ALA A 28 -10.52 6.46 -19.39
N GLY A 29 -10.83 7.21 -20.45
CA GLY A 29 -10.66 8.66 -20.47
C GLY A 29 -9.21 9.15 -20.27
N CYS A 30 -8.18 8.37 -20.60
CA CYS A 30 -6.80 8.73 -20.28
C CYS A 30 -6.04 9.37 -21.45
N ALA A 31 -5.33 10.46 -21.18
CA ALA A 31 -4.44 11.13 -22.14
C ALA A 31 -2.96 10.84 -21.90
N VAL A 32 -2.63 10.23 -20.76
CA VAL A 32 -1.26 9.97 -20.32
C VAL A 32 -0.68 8.79 -21.09
N ARG A 33 0.57 8.92 -21.54
CA ARG A 33 1.31 7.88 -22.28
C ARG A 33 2.46 7.25 -21.50
N ALA A 34 2.82 7.84 -20.36
CA ALA A 34 3.78 7.27 -19.43
C ALA A 34 3.18 6.01 -18.74
N PRO A 35 4.00 5.16 -18.11
CA PRO A 35 3.52 4.08 -17.26
C PRO A 35 2.46 4.54 -16.26
N LEU A 36 1.31 3.85 -16.25
CA LEU A 36 0.16 4.21 -15.43
C LEU A 36 0.15 3.40 -14.14
N GLN A 37 -0.38 4.01 -13.09
CA GLN A 37 -0.53 3.35 -11.80
C GLN A 37 -1.73 2.39 -11.80
N THR A 38 -1.53 1.17 -11.30
CA THR A 38 -2.55 0.12 -11.20
C THR A 38 -3.02 -0.10 -9.76
N ASN A 39 -2.09 -0.07 -8.80
CA ASN A 39 -2.33 -0.31 -7.37
C ASN A 39 -2.24 1.03 -6.61
N ASN A 40 -3.15 1.94 -6.96
CA ASN A 40 -3.14 3.31 -6.47
C ASN A 40 -4.57 3.85 -6.36
N THR A 41 -4.79 4.73 -5.38
CA THR A 41 -6.06 5.41 -5.13
C THR A 41 -6.70 6.01 -6.39
N PHE A 42 -5.92 6.67 -7.25
CA PHE A 42 -6.46 7.36 -8.43
C PHE A 42 -6.91 6.42 -9.55
N ASN A 43 -6.58 5.13 -9.45
CA ASN A 43 -6.82 4.17 -10.52
C ASN A 43 -8.31 3.99 -10.84
N ASN A 44 -9.24 4.12 -9.88
CA ASN A 44 -10.69 4.07 -10.16
C ASN A 44 -11.15 5.10 -11.21
N LEU A 45 -10.45 6.24 -11.35
CA LEU A 45 -10.73 7.23 -12.41
C LEU A 45 -10.34 6.77 -13.81
N LEU A 46 -9.64 5.65 -13.93
CA LEU A 46 -9.19 5.04 -15.19
C LEU A 46 -9.93 3.74 -15.49
N LEU A 47 -10.92 3.34 -14.68
CA LEU A 47 -11.62 2.06 -14.86
C LEU A 47 -13.11 2.27 -15.12
N ALA A 48 -13.69 1.33 -15.89
CA ALA A 48 -15.12 1.25 -16.17
C ALA A 48 -15.73 2.61 -16.55
N ASP A 49 -16.79 3.03 -15.86
CA ASP A 49 -17.53 4.28 -16.08
C ASP A 49 -17.03 5.45 -15.20
N GLN A 50 -15.92 5.24 -14.48
CA GLN A 50 -15.26 6.22 -13.59
C GLN A 50 -16.14 6.67 -12.40
N THR A 51 -17.24 5.95 -12.10
CA THR A 51 -18.19 6.36 -11.05
C THR A 51 -17.83 5.90 -9.64
N PHE A 52 -16.83 5.03 -9.52
CA PHE A 52 -16.32 4.64 -8.21
C PHE A 52 -15.39 5.71 -7.62
N PRO A 53 -15.42 5.88 -6.28
CA PRO A 53 -14.69 6.93 -5.61
C PRO A 53 -13.17 6.73 -5.57
N VAL A 54 -12.48 7.84 -5.35
CA VAL A 54 -11.05 7.93 -5.02
C VAL A 54 -10.86 8.74 -3.74
N TRP A 55 -9.81 8.43 -2.99
CA TRP A 55 -9.47 9.02 -1.69
C TRP A 55 -8.10 9.70 -1.70
N PRO A 56 -7.95 10.89 -2.31
CA PRO A 56 -6.75 11.70 -2.08
C PRO A 56 -6.55 12.04 -0.59
N LEU A 57 -7.59 11.93 0.24
CA LEU A 57 -7.60 12.21 1.68
C LEU A 57 -7.34 13.69 2.04
N PRO A 58 -8.01 14.23 3.07
CA PRO A 58 -9.09 13.60 3.86
C PRO A 58 -10.43 13.52 3.10
N TYR A 59 -10.48 14.05 1.88
CA TYR A 59 -11.67 14.05 1.04
C TYR A 59 -11.75 12.80 0.16
N LEU A 60 -12.98 12.46 -0.25
CA LEU A 60 -13.25 11.48 -1.29
C LEU A 60 -14.03 12.12 -2.45
N LEU A 61 -13.73 11.69 -3.67
CA LEU A 61 -14.32 12.25 -4.89
C LEU A 61 -14.71 11.14 -5.87
N TRP A 62 -15.73 11.38 -6.68
CA TRP A 62 -16.12 10.47 -7.77
C TRP A 62 -16.81 11.20 -8.91
N VAL A 63 -16.84 10.58 -10.08
CA VAL A 63 -17.66 11.08 -11.19
C VAL A 63 -19.12 10.73 -10.88
N ALA A 64 -19.92 11.75 -10.63
CA ALA A 64 -21.35 11.61 -10.40
C ALA A 64 -22.11 11.77 -11.71
N ARG A 65 -22.70 10.67 -12.16
CA ARG A 65 -23.61 10.55 -13.30
C ARG A 65 -24.82 9.66 -12.96
N ASP A 66 -24.97 9.32 -11.69
CA ASP A 66 -26.01 8.44 -11.17
C ASP A 66 -27.22 9.23 -10.63
N GLY A 67 -28.42 8.72 -10.93
CA GLY A 67 -29.71 9.30 -10.52
C GLY A 67 -30.23 10.39 -11.46
N ASN A 68 -31.38 10.99 -11.10
CA ASN A 68 -31.98 12.13 -11.82
C ASN A 68 -31.45 13.50 -11.33
N ALA A 69 -30.19 13.57 -10.91
CA ALA A 69 -29.57 14.77 -10.32
C ALA A 69 -28.47 15.32 -11.24
N ASP A 70 -27.91 16.50 -10.92
CA ASP A 70 -26.81 17.11 -11.68
C ASP A 70 -25.61 16.16 -11.84
N HIS A 71 -24.96 16.23 -13.01
CA HIS A 71 -23.75 15.47 -13.33
C HIS A 71 -22.50 16.33 -13.13
N GLY A 72 -21.41 15.73 -12.69
CA GLY A 72 -20.19 16.46 -12.33
C GLY A 72 -19.22 15.62 -11.51
N ILE A 73 -18.36 16.30 -10.75
CA ILE A 73 -17.44 15.64 -9.81
C ILE A 73 -17.95 15.86 -8.39
N ALA A 74 -18.37 14.78 -7.75
CA ALA A 74 -18.90 14.80 -6.41
C ALA A 74 -17.78 14.77 -5.37
N LEU A 75 -18.09 15.32 -4.21
CA LEU A 75 -17.21 15.45 -3.06
C LEU A 75 -17.96 15.00 -1.81
N ASN A 76 -17.27 14.22 -0.97
CA ASN A 76 -17.70 13.87 0.36
C ASN A 76 -16.51 13.89 1.36
N HIS A 77 -16.83 14.00 2.64
CA HIS A 77 -15.93 13.80 3.77
C HIS A 77 -16.73 13.18 4.91
N THR A 78 -16.41 11.95 5.27
CA THR A 78 -17.07 11.21 6.35
C THR A 78 -16.35 11.45 7.66
N GLN A 79 -17.11 11.75 8.71
CA GLN A 79 -16.60 11.88 10.07
C GLN A 79 -16.67 10.54 10.81
N ASN A 80 -15.87 10.38 11.85
CA ASN A 80 -15.83 9.15 12.65
C ASN A 80 -17.18 8.79 13.30
N ASN A 81 -18.06 9.75 13.56
CA ASN A 81 -19.40 9.49 14.09
C ASN A 81 -20.42 9.01 13.03
N GLN A 82 -20.04 9.00 11.75
CA GLN A 82 -20.87 8.56 10.62
C GLN A 82 -20.49 7.15 10.12
N ILE A 83 -19.45 6.53 10.67
CA ILE A 83 -19.06 5.18 10.31
C ILE A 83 -20.17 4.19 10.66
N VAL A 84 -20.34 3.17 9.83
CA VAL A 84 -21.36 2.14 10.00
C VAL A 84 -20.70 0.82 10.31
N PHE A 85 -21.06 0.22 11.46
CA PHE A 85 -20.61 -1.12 11.86
C PHE A 85 -21.55 -2.21 11.37
N GLY A 86 -21.01 -3.37 11.05
CA GLY A 86 -21.81 -4.53 10.66
C GLY A 86 -21.11 -5.88 10.84
N PRO A 87 -21.83 -6.98 10.54
CA PRO A 87 -23.23 -7.00 10.09
C PRO A 87 -24.23 -6.68 11.21
N ASP A 88 -23.87 -6.94 12.47
CA ASP A 88 -24.62 -6.51 13.64
C ASP A 88 -24.00 -5.22 14.23
N PRO A 89 -24.68 -4.07 14.18
CA PRO A 89 -24.18 -2.80 14.71
C PRO A 89 -23.91 -2.81 16.22
N ALA A 90 -24.49 -3.76 16.99
CA ALA A 90 -24.28 -3.89 18.43
C ALA A 90 -23.11 -4.82 18.78
N GLN A 91 -22.58 -5.57 17.82
CA GLN A 91 -21.49 -6.51 18.06
C GLN A 91 -20.20 -5.78 18.46
N ASN A 92 -19.55 -6.26 19.52
CA ASN A 92 -18.24 -5.78 19.96
C ASN A 92 -17.32 -6.97 20.30
N PRO A 93 -16.23 -7.20 19.55
CA PRO A 93 -15.79 -6.41 18.40
C PRO A 93 -16.68 -6.62 17.16
N ALA A 94 -16.95 -5.54 16.42
CA ALA A 94 -17.68 -5.56 15.15
C ALA A 94 -16.88 -6.30 14.07
N GLN A 95 -17.55 -6.95 13.11
CA GLN A 95 -16.86 -7.64 12.03
C GLN A 95 -16.29 -6.66 11.00
N PHE A 96 -17.03 -5.63 10.63
CA PHE A 96 -16.53 -4.60 9.73
C PHE A 96 -17.06 -3.23 10.12
N TYR A 97 -16.39 -2.21 9.63
CA TYR A 97 -16.95 -0.86 9.55
C TYR A 97 -16.61 -0.23 8.20
N PHE A 98 -17.49 0.63 7.70
CA PHE A 98 -17.26 1.39 6.47
C PHE A 98 -17.76 2.82 6.58
N ASN A 99 -17.28 3.65 5.67
CA ASN A 99 -17.67 5.06 5.54
C ASN A 99 -18.70 5.18 4.41
N PRO A 100 -19.90 5.73 4.63
CA PRO A 100 -20.92 5.87 3.58
C PRO A 100 -20.40 6.75 2.42
N PRO A 101 -20.08 6.19 1.24
CA PRO A 101 -19.28 6.92 0.26
C PRO A 101 -20.13 7.86 -0.62
N LYS A 102 -21.39 7.50 -0.89
CA LYS A 102 -22.25 8.19 -1.87
C LYS A 102 -23.09 9.35 -1.32
N ILE A 103 -22.69 9.95 -0.19
CA ILE A 103 -23.32 11.19 0.30
C ILE A 103 -22.73 12.36 -0.49
N ARG A 104 -23.49 12.90 -1.45
CA ARG A 104 -23.05 14.01 -2.30
C ARG A 104 -23.16 15.34 -1.55
N LEU A 105 -22.21 15.59 -0.64
CA LEU A 105 -22.12 16.85 0.11
C LEU A 105 -21.99 18.03 -0.83
N PHE A 106 -21.10 17.92 -1.81
CA PHE A 106 -20.97 18.87 -2.89
C PHE A 106 -20.76 18.16 -4.24
N LEU A 107 -21.05 18.88 -5.31
CA LEU A 107 -20.85 18.49 -6.69
C LEU A 107 -20.34 19.72 -7.45
N PHE A 108 -19.13 19.62 -7.99
CA PHE A 108 -18.62 20.57 -8.96
C PHE A 108 -19.27 20.28 -10.31
N THR A 109 -20.11 21.20 -10.77
CA THR A 109 -20.79 21.14 -12.07
C THR A 109 -20.82 22.53 -12.70
N ALA A 110 -21.55 22.70 -13.79
CA ALA A 110 -21.77 23.99 -14.40
C ALA A 110 -23.14 24.08 -15.07
N ARG A 111 -23.56 25.32 -15.35
CA ARG A 111 -24.90 25.59 -15.85
C ARG A 111 -25.19 24.85 -17.16
N GLY A 112 -26.25 24.06 -17.15
CA GLY A 112 -26.72 23.32 -18.31
C GLY A 112 -25.89 22.10 -18.67
N TRP A 113 -25.06 21.61 -17.74
CA TRP A 113 -24.43 20.30 -17.88
C TRP A 113 -25.47 19.21 -17.61
N THR A 114 -25.74 18.38 -18.61
CA THR A 114 -26.64 17.23 -18.49
C THR A 114 -25.89 15.91 -18.47
N ASP A 115 -24.64 15.90 -18.93
CA ASP A 115 -23.69 14.79 -18.80
C ASP A 115 -22.25 15.29 -18.88
N VAL A 116 -21.30 14.49 -18.36
CA VAL A 116 -19.89 14.87 -18.28
C VAL A 116 -18.94 13.87 -18.95
N SER A 117 -18.02 14.41 -19.74
CA SER A 117 -16.84 13.71 -20.22
C SER A 117 -15.66 14.01 -19.29
N VAL A 118 -14.98 12.96 -18.83
CA VAL A 118 -13.85 13.07 -17.90
C VAL A 118 -12.59 12.56 -18.57
N ARG A 119 -11.57 13.41 -18.61
CA ARG A 119 -10.26 13.10 -19.18
C ARG A 119 -9.17 13.24 -18.13
N ILE A 120 -8.41 12.17 -17.90
CA ILE A 120 -7.24 12.17 -17.01
C ILE A 120 -6.03 12.63 -17.81
N VAL A 121 -5.51 13.81 -17.47
CA VAL A 121 -4.39 14.45 -18.19
C VAL A 121 -3.05 14.31 -17.46
N LYS A 122 -3.09 13.95 -16.18
CA LYS A 122 -1.93 13.61 -15.36
C LYS A 122 -2.30 12.48 -14.43
N ASN A 123 -1.42 11.49 -14.29
CA ASN A 123 -1.57 10.40 -13.35
C ASN A 123 -0.17 9.96 -12.91
N THR A 124 0.24 10.39 -11.71
CA THR A 124 1.49 9.97 -11.06
C THR A 124 1.15 9.17 -9.81
N LYS A 125 2.15 8.66 -9.09
CA LYS A 125 1.92 7.88 -7.84
C LYS A 125 1.16 8.68 -6.79
N LEU A 126 1.36 10.00 -6.70
CA LEU A 126 0.88 10.82 -5.60
C LEU A 126 -0.09 11.94 -6.02
N ALA A 127 -0.36 12.09 -7.31
CA ALA A 127 -1.26 13.11 -7.84
C ALA A 127 -1.95 12.68 -9.15
N SER A 128 -3.12 13.24 -9.42
CA SER A 128 -3.89 13.05 -10.65
C SER A 128 -4.61 14.34 -11.02
N THR A 129 -4.81 14.60 -12.31
CA THR A 129 -5.55 15.79 -12.78
C THR A 129 -6.65 15.39 -13.74
N LEU A 130 -7.88 15.79 -13.39
CA LEU A 130 -9.07 15.60 -14.20
C LEU A 130 -9.35 16.86 -15.02
N GLU A 131 -9.66 16.70 -16.29
CA GLU A 131 -10.37 17.69 -17.10
C GLU A 131 -11.79 17.19 -17.36
N VAL A 132 -12.77 18.04 -17.10
CA VAL A 132 -14.19 17.72 -17.20
C VAL A 132 -14.88 18.72 -18.11
N THR A 133 -15.64 18.21 -19.07
CA THR A 133 -16.44 19.00 -20.00
C THR A 133 -17.84 18.41 -20.12
N GLU A 134 -18.78 19.21 -20.59
CA GLU A 134 -20.11 18.70 -20.94
C GLU A 134 -20.02 17.75 -22.14
N SER A 135 -20.70 16.59 -22.08
CA SER A 135 -20.54 15.51 -23.06
C SER A 135 -21.07 15.81 -24.47
N SER A 136 -22.07 16.68 -24.61
CA SER A 136 -22.78 16.97 -25.87
C SER A 136 -22.25 18.20 -26.62
N ARG A 137 -21.48 19.07 -25.97
CA ARG A 137 -20.84 20.26 -26.56
C ARG A 137 -19.57 19.90 -27.33
N ASP A 138 -19.24 20.70 -28.35
CA ASP A 138 -17.96 20.59 -29.05
C ASP A 138 -16.80 20.88 -28.08
N GLN A 139 -15.97 19.87 -27.84
CA GLN A 139 -14.83 19.90 -26.90
C GLN A 139 -13.81 21.01 -27.21
N ARG A 140 -13.78 21.55 -28.44
CA ARG A 140 -12.84 22.62 -28.82
C ARG A 140 -13.34 24.04 -28.52
N ALA A 141 -14.62 24.19 -28.18
CA ALA A 141 -15.28 25.49 -27.97
C ALA A 141 -16.07 25.59 -26.64
N CYS A 142 -16.18 24.51 -25.86
CA CYS A 142 -16.83 24.52 -24.55
C CYS A 142 -15.89 24.99 -23.44
N GLY A 143 -16.44 25.65 -22.41
CA GLY A 143 -15.71 25.82 -21.17
C GLY A 143 -15.51 24.49 -20.46
N ARG A 144 -14.64 24.50 -19.45
CA ARG A 144 -14.15 23.29 -18.79
C ARG A 144 -13.92 23.50 -17.30
N LEU A 145 -13.93 22.39 -16.58
CA LEU A 145 -13.51 22.28 -15.18
C LEU A 145 -12.24 21.44 -15.12
N VAL A 146 -11.19 21.95 -14.49
CA VAL A 146 -9.98 21.19 -14.17
C VAL A 146 -9.91 20.97 -12.67
N MET A 147 -9.67 19.72 -12.25
CA MET A 147 -9.54 19.36 -10.83
C MET A 147 -8.21 18.64 -10.59
N PRO A 148 -7.20 19.34 -10.04
CA PRO A 148 -5.99 18.70 -9.56
C PRO A 148 -6.27 18.01 -8.22
N LEU A 149 -5.87 16.75 -8.12
CA LEU A 149 -5.95 15.92 -6.93
C LEU A 149 -4.53 15.55 -6.50
N ALA A 150 -4.26 15.64 -5.21
CA ALA A 150 -3.00 15.21 -4.61
C ALA A 150 -3.28 14.61 -3.23
N TYR A 151 -2.47 13.65 -2.82
CA TYR A 151 -2.62 13.09 -1.48
C TYR A 151 -2.48 14.14 -0.39
N GLY A 152 -3.41 14.16 0.57
CA GLY A 152 -3.41 15.07 1.70
C GLY A 152 -3.83 16.50 1.34
N MET A 153 -4.41 16.76 0.16
CA MET A 153 -4.77 18.12 -0.23
C MET A 153 -5.68 18.82 0.80
N GLY A 154 -5.34 20.05 1.18
CA GLY A 154 -6.11 20.83 2.17
C GLY A 154 -7.48 21.31 1.66
N PHE A 155 -7.58 21.51 0.35
CA PHE A 155 -8.78 21.98 -0.35
C PHE A 155 -9.13 21.06 -1.50
N VAL A 156 -10.42 20.89 -1.75
CA VAL A 156 -10.89 20.38 -3.04
C VAL A 156 -11.00 21.54 -3.99
N THR A 157 -10.25 21.49 -5.11
CA THR A 157 -10.09 22.62 -6.02
C THR A 157 -10.72 22.33 -7.38
N GLY A 158 -11.61 23.22 -7.84
CA GLY A 158 -12.16 23.24 -9.18
C GLY A 158 -11.77 24.52 -9.92
N ILE A 159 -11.12 24.38 -11.06
CA ILE A 159 -10.66 25.50 -11.90
C ILE A 159 -11.55 25.57 -13.14
N TYR A 160 -12.48 26.52 -13.15
CA TYR A 160 -13.38 26.76 -14.27
C TYR A 160 -12.74 27.70 -15.29
N THR A 161 -12.91 27.41 -16.58
CA THR A 161 -12.47 28.28 -17.68
C THR A 161 -13.58 28.41 -18.70
N ASN A 162 -13.97 29.65 -19.02
CA ASN A 162 -15.07 29.98 -19.95
C ASN A 162 -16.40 29.27 -19.64
N GLU A 163 -16.73 29.12 -18.36
CA GLU A 163 -17.89 28.33 -17.91
C GLU A 163 -18.67 29.07 -16.82
N TRP A 164 -19.90 28.64 -16.53
CA TRP A 164 -20.74 29.13 -15.43
C TRP A 164 -20.63 28.16 -14.24
N PRO A 165 -19.77 28.43 -13.24
CA PRO A 165 -19.58 27.51 -12.12
C PRO A 165 -20.88 27.30 -11.35
N VAL A 166 -21.17 26.05 -11.02
CA VAL A 166 -22.26 25.67 -10.13
C VAL A 166 -21.73 24.66 -9.12
N ILE A 167 -22.03 24.91 -7.85
CA ILE A 167 -21.79 23.96 -6.77
C ILE A 167 -23.16 23.47 -6.29
N HIS A 168 -23.42 22.19 -6.49
CA HIS A 168 -24.66 21.54 -6.06
C HIS A 168 -24.42 20.74 -4.77
N SER A 169 -25.37 20.76 -3.83
CA SER A 169 -25.40 19.88 -2.66
C SER A 169 -26.68 19.04 -2.63
N ALA A 170 -26.56 17.72 -2.62
CA ALA A 170 -27.72 16.83 -2.48
C ALA A 170 -28.27 16.78 -1.05
N VAL A 171 -27.44 17.14 -0.06
CA VAL A 171 -27.88 17.32 1.34
C VAL A 171 -28.73 18.58 1.48
N GLY A 172 -28.46 19.59 0.66
CA GLY A 172 -29.11 20.89 0.68
C GLY A 172 -28.42 21.88 1.62
N ILE A 173 -28.61 23.16 1.32
CA ILE A 173 -27.90 24.29 1.92
C ILE A 173 -28.87 25.07 2.79
N GLN A 174 -28.57 25.10 4.08
CA GLN A 174 -29.33 25.84 5.09
C GLN A 174 -28.95 27.33 5.11
N GLU A 175 -27.65 27.62 5.11
CA GLU A 175 -27.13 28.98 5.05
C GLU A 175 -26.02 29.07 4.00
N PHE A 176 -26.09 30.11 3.17
CA PHE A 176 -24.98 30.51 2.32
C PHE A 176 -24.70 32.00 2.53
N ARG A 177 -23.55 32.30 3.11
CA ARG A 177 -23.22 33.67 3.53
C ARG A 177 -21.85 34.09 3.04
N ARG A 178 -21.80 35.23 2.36
CA ARG A 178 -20.55 35.89 2.00
C ARG A 178 -19.89 36.48 3.25
N VAL A 179 -18.63 36.13 3.50
CA VAL A 179 -17.84 36.68 4.62
C VAL A 179 -17.12 37.95 4.19
N GLY A 180 -16.47 37.92 3.03
CA GLY A 180 -15.69 39.06 2.53
C GLY A 180 -14.42 38.62 1.83
N GLN A 181 -13.53 39.59 1.59
CA GLN A 181 -12.22 39.32 1.00
C GLN A 181 -11.24 38.77 2.04
N VAL A 182 -10.49 37.75 1.65
CA VAL A 182 -9.38 37.14 2.39
C VAL A 182 -8.17 37.05 1.47
N ASN A 183 -7.07 36.43 1.92
CA ASN A 183 -5.87 36.25 1.11
C ASN A 183 -5.38 37.59 0.50
N ASN A 184 -5.23 38.62 1.34
CA ASN A 184 -4.86 39.98 0.93
C ASN A 184 -5.74 40.61 -0.18
N GLY A 185 -7.02 40.20 -0.29
CA GLY A 185 -7.94 40.70 -1.31
C GLY A 185 -7.99 39.85 -2.58
N CYS A 186 -7.15 38.83 -2.71
CA CYS A 186 -7.08 37.96 -3.89
C CYS A 186 -8.14 36.85 -3.92
N SER A 187 -8.84 36.63 -2.81
CA SER A 187 -9.89 35.62 -2.69
C SER A 187 -11.11 36.17 -1.96
N VAL A 188 -12.30 35.68 -2.31
CA VAL A 188 -13.55 35.94 -1.59
C VAL A 188 -13.98 34.68 -0.85
N LYS A 189 -14.25 34.81 0.45
CA LYS A 189 -14.73 33.71 1.31
C LYS A 189 -16.25 33.75 1.44
N TYR A 190 -16.84 32.56 1.38
CA TYR A 190 -18.21 32.25 1.75
C TYR A 190 -18.22 31.12 2.78
N VAL A 191 -19.24 31.11 3.62
CA VAL A 191 -19.53 30.01 4.56
C VAL A 191 -20.81 29.33 4.10
N ILE A 192 -20.77 28.00 4.08
CA ILE A 192 -21.89 27.13 3.74
C ILE A 192 -22.22 26.30 4.98
N GLU A 193 -23.45 26.40 5.46
CA GLU A 193 -24.03 25.44 6.40
C GLU A 193 -25.00 24.54 5.64
N LEU A 194 -24.76 23.23 5.66
CA LEU A 194 -25.64 22.24 5.05
C LEU A 194 -26.78 21.85 6.01
N PHE A 195 -27.86 21.24 5.51
CA PHE A 195 -28.99 20.80 6.35
C PHE A 195 -28.65 19.68 7.35
N ASP A 196 -27.49 19.03 7.21
CA ASP A 196 -26.94 18.11 8.22
C ASP A 196 -26.13 18.83 9.30
N GLN A 197 -26.21 20.17 9.35
CA GLN A 197 -25.49 21.06 10.26
C GLN A 197 -23.97 21.12 10.05
N ASN A 198 -23.44 20.53 8.97
CA ASN A 198 -22.03 20.63 8.67
C ASN A 198 -21.67 21.97 8.04
N VAL A 199 -20.71 22.67 8.65
CA VAL A 199 -20.15 23.91 8.13
C VAL A 199 -18.96 23.63 7.20
N TRP A 200 -18.87 24.41 6.13
CA TRP A 200 -17.81 24.40 5.11
C TRP A 200 -17.43 25.83 4.70
N SER A 201 -16.17 26.02 4.31
CA SER A 201 -15.68 27.25 3.71
C SER A 201 -15.55 27.08 2.20
N LEU A 202 -16.08 28.04 1.44
CA LEU A 202 -15.90 28.17 0.00
C LEU A 202 -15.08 29.41 -0.31
N TYR A 203 -14.03 29.25 -1.11
CA TYR A 203 -13.16 30.34 -1.54
C TYR A 203 -13.19 30.48 -3.05
N VAL A 204 -13.31 31.72 -3.52
CA VAL A 204 -13.27 32.06 -4.95
C VAL A 204 -12.09 32.97 -5.22
N SER A 205 -11.22 32.57 -6.14
CA SER A 205 -10.01 33.31 -6.53
C SER A 205 -9.93 33.48 -8.05
N GLU A 206 -9.05 34.39 -8.51
CA GLU A 206 -8.86 34.81 -9.91
C GLU A 206 -10.05 35.52 -10.58
N ASP A 207 -11.26 35.36 -10.06
CA ASP A 207 -12.44 36.14 -10.42
C ASP A 207 -13.16 36.63 -9.15
N THR A 208 -12.52 37.55 -8.43
CA THR A 208 -13.07 38.08 -7.17
C THR A 208 -14.31 38.96 -7.36
N LEU A 209 -14.64 39.29 -8.60
CA LEU A 209 -15.85 40.02 -8.99
C LEU A 209 -17.01 39.08 -9.33
N ALA A 210 -16.76 37.78 -9.56
CA ALA A 210 -17.80 36.79 -9.68
C ALA A 210 -18.50 36.59 -8.32
N GLU A 211 -19.72 37.12 -8.22
CA GLU A 211 -20.58 36.88 -7.07
C GLU A 211 -21.27 35.52 -7.20
N PHE A 212 -21.04 34.68 -6.19
CA PHE A 212 -21.75 33.42 -6.03
C PHE A 212 -22.98 33.71 -5.17
N PHE A 213 -24.11 33.14 -5.55
CA PHE A 213 -25.37 33.27 -4.80
C PHE A 213 -26.08 31.91 -4.75
N LEU A 214 -26.93 31.73 -3.74
CA LEU A 214 -27.79 30.57 -3.62
C LEU A 214 -28.97 30.73 -4.60
N SER A 215 -28.99 29.98 -5.69
CA SER A 215 -30.06 30.07 -6.70
C SER A 215 -31.32 29.33 -6.27
N ASP A 216 -31.15 28.28 -5.48
CA ASP A 216 -32.19 27.48 -4.83
C ASP A 216 -31.56 26.74 -3.64
N PRO A 217 -32.33 26.02 -2.80
CA PRO A 217 -31.80 25.34 -1.61
C PRO A 217 -30.72 24.27 -1.86
N ASN A 218 -30.39 23.94 -3.10
CA ASN A 218 -29.41 22.93 -3.46
C ASN A 218 -28.26 23.46 -4.32
N HIS A 219 -28.37 24.64 -4.93
CA HIS A 219 -27.40 25.14 -5.92
C HIS A 219 -26.85 26.53 -5.58
N ILE A 220 -25.52 26.63 -5.56
CA ILE A 220 -24.77 27.88 -5.54
C ILE A 220 -24.28 28.14 -6.96
N ALA A 221 -24.63 29.28 -7.54
CA ALA A 221 -24.35 29.58 -8.95
C ALA A 221 -23.79 30.98 -9.15
N THR A 222 -23.29 31.24 -10.36
CA THR A 222 -22.90 32.58 -10.83
C THR A 222 -23.88 33.12 -11.88
N GLU A 223 -24.00 34.45 -11.98
CA GLU A 223 -24.87 35.09 -13.00
C GLU A 223 -24.24 35.06 -14.39
N LYS A 224 -22.90 35.12 -14.44
CA LYS A 224 -22.10 35.30 -15.65
C LYS A 224 -21.07 34.18 -15.78
N PRO A 225 -20.63 33.86 -17.00
CA PRO A 225 -19.52 32.94 -17.18
C PRO A 225 -18.25 33.60 -16.65
N SER A 226 -17.36 32.80 -16.06
CA SER A 226 -16.03 33.26 -15.71
C SER A 226 -15.04 32.89 -16.79
N ALA A 227 -14.16 33.83 -17.16
CA ALA A 227 -13.04 33.55 -18.05
C ALA A 227 -12.08 32.53 -17.40
N LYS A 228 -11.78 32.73 -16.11
CA LYS A 228 -11.08 31.77 -15.25
C LYS A 228 -11.46 32.03 -13.80
N CYS A 229 -11.95 31.00 -13.11
CA CYS A 229 -12.33 31.08 -11.69
C CYS A 229 -11.85 29.83 -10.97
N ILE A 230 -11.20 30.03 -9.81
CA ILE A 230 -10.77 28.94 -8.93
C ILE A 230 -11.75 28.89 -7.76
N VAL A 231 -12.43 27.75 -7.61
CA VAL A 231 -13.34 27.46 -6.50
C VAL A 231 -12.70 26.40 -5.60
N GLN A 232 -12.53 26.72 -4.32
CA GLN A 232 -11.97 25.81 -3.33
C GLN A 232 -12.95 25.55 -2.19
N LEU A 233 -13.17 24.28 -1.86
CA LEU A 233 -13.97 23.84 -0.72
C LEU A 233 -13.09 23.21 0.37
N ALA A 234 -13.38 23.55 1.62
CA ALA A 234 -12.74 22.98 2.80
C ALA A 234 -13.74 22.76 3.95
N LYS A 235 -13.58 21.66 4.69
CA LYS A 235 -14.47 21.33 5.81
C LYS A 235 -14.23 22.27 7.00
N GLY A 236 -15.29 22.92 7.48
CA GLY A 236 -15.25 23.83 8.61
C GLY A 236 -14.74 25.24 8.28
N GLU A 237 -14.45 26.00 9.32
CA GLU A 237 -13.86 27.35 9.23
C GLU A 237 -12.54 27.40 10.00
N SER A 238 -11.53 28.03 9.40
CA SER A 238 -10.24 28.24 10.07
C SER A 238 -9.49 29.40 9.42
N SER A 239 -8.76 30.15 10.24
CA SER A 239 -7.83 31.18 9.75
C SER A 239 -6.71 30.57 8.89
N ALA A 240 -6.34 29.29 9.11
CA ALA A 240 -5.38 28.58 8.28
C ALA A 240 -5.91 28.42 6.84
N TYR A 241 -7.20 28.11 6.66
CA TYR A 241 -7.81 28.08 5.34
C TYR A 241 -7.80 29.48 4.70
N ASP A 242 -8.12 30.52 5.46
CA ASP A 242 -8.21 31.90 4.97
C ASP A 242 -6.87 32.44 4.45
N ILE A 243 -5.73 32.01 5.01
CA ILE A 243 -4.39 32.41 4.57
C ILE A 243 -3.75 31.46 3.54
N CYS A 244 -4.32 30.27 3.34
CA CYS A 244 -3.82 29.27 2.38
C CYS A 244 -4.67 29.16 1.11
N CYS A 245 -5.90 29.67 1.11
CA CYS A 245 -6.75 29.65 -0.08
C CYS A 245 -6.12 30.41 -1.25
N GLY A 246 -6.50 30.05 -2.47
CA GLY A 246 -5.92 30.54 -3.71
C GLY A 246 -4.72 29.73 -4.20
N THR A 247 -4.13 28.88 -3.35
CA THR A 247 -3.05 27.95 -3.72
C THR A 247 -3.51 26.50 -3.66
N TYR A 248 -3.04 25.66 -4.60
CA TYR A 248 -3.40 24.24 -4.70
C TYR A 248 -2.26 23.39 -5.28
N PRO A 249 -2.14 22.11 -4.88
CA PRO A 249 -1.11 21.22 -5.41
C PRO A 249 -1.48 20.70 -6.80
N VAL A 250 -0.50 20.62 -7.71
CA VAL A 250 -0.64 20.05 -9.06
C VAL A 250 0.31 18.89 -9.34
N GLU A 251 1.27 18.68 -8.45
CA GLU A 251 2.22 17.57 -8.47
C GLU A 251 2.71 17.26 -7.07
N VAL A 252 3.11 16.02 -6.86
CA VAL A 252 3.84 15.62 -5.66
C VAL A 252 5.00 14.73 -6.09
N SER A 253 6.22 15.11 -5.70
CA SER A 253 7.44 14.35 -5.95
C SER A 253 8.04 13.81 -4.66
N LEU A 254 8.74 12.69 -4.77
CA LEU A 254 9.45 12.06 -3.66
C LEU A 254 10.91 12.51 -3.64
N SER A 255 11.45 12.67 -2.44
CA SER A 255 12.88 12.84 -2.21
C SER A 255 13.25 12.20 -0.89
N GLY A 256 14.50 11.76 -0.72
CA GLY A 256 14.90 11.10 0.51
C GLY A 256 16.39 10.82 0.58
N ASN A 257 16.86 10.55 1.79
CA ASN A 257 18.25 10.25 2.08
C ASN A 257 18.33 9.24 3.23
N VAL A 258 19.32 8.36 3.19
CA VAL A 258 19.57 7.39 4.26
C VAL A 258 21.03 7.43 4.69
N ASN A 259 21.24 7.46 6.00
CA ASN A 259 22.52 7.22 6.64
C ASN A 259 22.52 5.81 7.24
N LYS A 260 23.13 4.87 6.51
CA LYS A 260 23.24 3.46 6.90
C LYS A 260 23.99 3.26 8.22
N GLU A 261 25.08 4.01 8.44
CA GLU A 261 25.88 3.93 9.68
C GLU A 261 25.08 4.35 10.91
N GLN A 262 24.30 5.43 10.78
CA GLN A 262 23.44 5.93 11.86
C GLN A 262 22.09 5.22 11.94
N LYS A 263 21.74 4.40 10.94
CA LYS A 263 20.42 3.76 10.78
C LYS A 263 19.28 4.77 10.86
N ARG A 264 19.49 5.92 10.21
CA ARG A 264 18.53 7.03 10.13
C ARG A 264 18.24 7.32 8.67
N GLY A 265 17.00 7.69 8.38
CA GLY A 265 16.59 8.08 7.05
C GLY A 265 15.59 9.22 7.10
N SER A 266 15.42 9.88 5.96
CA SER A 266 14.40 10.89 5.77
C SER A 266 13.77 10.71 4.40
N TYR A 267 12.47 10.96 4.30
CA TYR A 267 11.79 11.12 3.03
C TYR A 267 10.87 12.33 3.08
N ALA A 268 10.57 12.90 1.92
CA ALA A 268 9.68 14.03 1.80
C ALA A 268 8.76 13.90 0.59
N LEU A 269 7.50 14.32 0.80
CA LEU A 269 6.54 14.59 -0.26
C LEU A 269 6.58 16.08 -0.55
N SER A 270 7.10 16.44 -1.71
CA SER A 270 7.25 17.83 -2.16
C SER A 270 6.12 18.18 -3.11
N TYR A 271 5.27 19.12 -2.71
CA TYR A 271 4.09 19.54 -3.43
C TYR A 271 4.43 20.72 -4.34
N ALA A 272 4.34 20.51 -5.65
CA ALA A 272 4.37 21.63 -6.60
C ALA A 272 3.02 22.33 -6.52
N MET A 273 3.04 23.59 -6.15
CA MET A 273 1.85 24.40 -5.93
C MET A 273 1.66 25.41 -7.07
N GLU A 274 0.40 25.66 -7.43
CA GLU A 274 -0.01 26.77 -8.29
C GLU A 274 -0.90 27.75 -7.52
N GLY A 275 -1.09 28.95 -8.09
CA GLY A 275 -1.91 30.01 -7.50
C GLY A 275 -1.17 30.84 -6.46
N LEU A 276 -1.90 31.67 -5.71
CA LEU A 276 -1.34 32.63 -4.76
C LEU A 276 -2.10 32.57 -3.43
N SER A 277 -1.35 32.48 -2.33
CA SER A 277 -1.88 32.51 -0.96
C SER A 277 -1.09 33.51 -0.09
N GLN A 278 -1.75 34.04 0.93
CA GLN A 278 -1.17 35.01 1.88
C GLN A 278 -0.04 34.37 2.70
N SER A 279 -0.14 33.08 2.99
CA SER A 279 0.90 32.32 3.69
C SER A 279 2.13 32.04 2.81
N GLY A 280 2.02 32.17 1.49
CA GLY A 280 3.06 31.76 0.54
C GLY A 280 3.26 30.25 0.46
N SER A 281 2.35 29.46 1.05
CA SER A 281 2.36 27.99 1.05
C SER A 281 0.93 27.46 0.91
N GLY A 282 0.80 26.19 0.57
CA GLY A 282 -0.47 25.48 0.64
C GLY A 282 -0.72 24.90 2.02
N LEU A 283 -1.79 24.10 2.10
CA LEU A 283 -2.18 23.35 3.28
C LEU A 283 -2.25 21.87 2.91
N VAL A 284 -1.58 21.02 3.68
CA VAL A 284 -1.52 19.57 3.44
C VAL A 284 -1.78 18.80 4.73
N PHE A 285 -2.61 17.76 4.67
CA PHE A 285 -2.90 16.85 5.76
C PHE A 285 -1.96 15.64 5.76
N ALA A 286 -1.52 15.22 6.95
CA ALA A 286 -0.68 14.05 7.15
C ALA A 286 -1.43 12.96 7.96
N LEU A 287 -1.27 11.70 7.56
CA LEU A 287 -1.79 10.52 8.27
C LEU A 287 -1.08 10.29 9.61
N PRO A 288 -1.69 9.57 10.58
CA PRO A 288 -1.09 9.36 11.91
C PRO A 288 0.33 8.80 11.95
N HIS A 289 0.68 7.85 11.08
CA HIS A 289 2.05 7.31 11.05
C HIS A 289 3.05 8.39 10.62
N MET A 290 2.73 9.18 9.58
CA MET A 290 3.55 10.31 9.15
C MET A 290 3.70 11.35 10.27
N GLN A 291 2.62 11.66 11.00
CA GLN A 291 2.65 12.62 12.11
C GLN A 291 3.68 12.24 13.19
N ALA A 292 3.86 10.94 13.45
CA ALA A 292 4.86 10.45 14.38
C ALA A 292 6.30 10.71 13.91
N ASP A 293 6.51 10.66 12.58
CA ASP A 293 7.82 10.76 11.95
C ASP A 293 8.13 12.16 11.39
N LEU A 294 7.22 13.13 11.45
CA LEU A 294 7.42 14.46 10.87
C LEU A 294 8.76 15.10 11.29
N SER A 295 9.36 15.89 10.41
CA SER A 295 10.51 16.70 10.77
C SER A 295 10.11 17.81 11.76
N PRO A 296 11.04 18.29 12.62
CA PRO A 296 10.77 19.41 13.51
C PRO A 296 10.26 20.67 12.77
N GLU A 297 10.76 20.92 11.56
CA GLU A 297 10.39 22.06 10.72
C GLU A 297 8.93 21.98 10.28
N VAL A 298 8.45 20.79 9.89
CA VAL A 298 7.04 20.59 9.51
C VAL A 298 6.13 20.61 10.72
N ARG A 299 6.53 20.01 11.85
CA ARG A 299 5.73 20.07 13.09
C ARG A 299 5.48 21.50 13.56
N ALA A 300 6.44 22.40 13.35
CA ALA A 300 6.27 23.83 13.68
C ALA A 300 5.27 24.56 12.79
N LYS A 301 4.76 23.92 11.72
CA LYS A 301 3.76 24.43 10.77
C LYS A 301 2.37 23.85 10.99
N ASP A 302 2.11 23.22 12.14
CA ASP A 302 0.78 22.73 12.51
C ASP A 302 -0.24 23.87 12.41
N SER A 303 -1.30 23.63 11.65
CA SER A 303 -2.40 24.58 11.43
C SER A 303 -3.47 24.53 12.51
N GLY A 304 -3.46 23.49 13.36
CA GLY A 304 -4.53 23.15 14.29
C GLY A 304 -5.74 22.47 13.63
N LEU A 305 -5.74 22.28 12.30
CA LEU A 305 -6.81 21.58 11.59
C LEU A 305 -6.72 20.08 11.78
N VAL A 306 -7.88 19.46 11.98
CA VAL A 306 -8.04 18.04 12.24
C VAL A 306 -9.22 17.51 11.42
N LEU A 307 -8.99 16.46 10.63
CA LEU A 307 -10.02 15.78 9.84
C LEU A 307 -9.85 14.27 9.94
N ASP A 308 -10.95 13.52 9.88
CA ASP A 308 -10.91 12.07 9.95
C ASP A 308 -10.47 11.49 8.60
N SER A 309 -9.65 10.44 8.61
CA SER A 309 -9.50 9.57 7.44
C SER A 309 -10.48 8.39 7.55
N PRO A 310 -10.88 7.76 6.43
CA PRO A 310 -11.89 6.71 6.49
C PRO A 310 -11.47 5.48 7.30
N THR A 311 -10.20 5.05 7.20
CA THR A 311 -9.73 3.79 7.81
C THR A 311 -8.42 3.89 8.60
N LYS A 312 -7.83 5.08 8.71
CA LYS A 312 -6.47 5.26 9.25
C LYS A 312 -6.38 6.27 10.39
N GLY A 313 -7.50 6.57 11.04
CA GLY A 313 -7.56 7.51 12.16
C GLY A 313 -7.49 8.98 11.73
N VAL A 314 -7.04 9.83 12.64
CA VAL A 314 -7.19 11.28 12.53
C VAL A 314 -6.01 11.94 11.79
N MET A 315 -6.29 12.71 10.76
CA MET A 315 -5.31 13.51 10.02
C MET A 315 -5.14 14.92 10.62
N LYS A 316 -3.93 15.47 10.54
CA LYS A 316 -3.62 16.85 10.93
C LYS A 316 -3.11 17.67 9.75
N GLY A 317 -3.56 18.92 9.65
CA GLY A 317 -3.17 19.86 8.59
C GLY A 317 -1.94 20.68 8.93
N TYR A 318 -1.06 20.88 7.95
CA TYR A 318 0.18 21.66 8.07
C TYR A 318 0.28 22.70 6.95
N ILE A 319 0.68 23.92 7.29
CA ILE A 319 0.88 25.01 6.32
C ILE A 319 2.27 24.86 5.70
N THR A 320 2.37 24.09 4.62
CA THR A 320 3.64 23.73 3.98
C THR A 320 3.42 23.28 2.54
N ASN A 321 4.48 23.37 1.74
CA ASN A 321 4.58 22.75 0.41
C ASN A 321 5.42 21.45 0.45
N LEU A 322 5.88 21.05 1.63
CA LEU A 322 6.74 19.89 1.82
C LEU A 322 6.38 19.20 3.14
N LEU A 323 6.02 17.91 3.04
CA LEU A 323 5.90 17.03 4.21
C LEU A 323 7.17 16.19 4.28
N GLY A 324 8.09 16.59 5.16
CA GLY A 324 9.32 15.86 5.46
C GLY A 324 9.18 15.02 6.72
N MET A 325 9.68 13.80 6.67
CA MET A 325 9.68 12.81 7.75
C MET A 325 11.12 12.36 8.03
N ASN A 326 11.43 12.13 9.31
CA ASN A 326 12.69 11.62 9.83
C ASN A 326 12.44 10.31 10.58
N LEU A 327 13.07 9.24 10.13
CA LEU A 327 12.95 7.91 10.70
C LEU A 327 14.27 7.48 11.33
N GLU A 328 14.13 6.72 12.41
CA GLU A 328 15.25 6.15 13.16
C GLU A 328 15.10 4.63 13.24
N ASN A 329 16.17 3.94 13.63
CA ASN A 329 16.18 2.49 13.82
C ASN A 329 15.78 1.73 12.54
N LEU A 330 16.31 2.18 11.40
CA LEU A 330 16.17 1.48 10.12
C LEU A 330 16.77 0.06 10.25
N PRO A 331 16.10 -0.99 9.73
CA PRO A 331 16.43 -2.40 9.98
C PRO A 331 17.63 -2.91 9.16
N PHE A 332 18.73 -2.14 9.10
CA PHE A 332 19.95 -2.54 8.41
C PHE A 332 20.62 -3.78 9.01
N ASP A 333 20.36 -4.13 10.27
CA ASP A 333 20.95 -5.32 10.91
C ASP A 333 20.21 -6.62 10.60
N ILE A 334 19.01 -6.55 9.99
CA ILE A 334 18.16 -7.73 9.81
C ILE A 334 18.52 -8.43 8.50
N GLY A 335 19.60 -9.20 8.50
CA GLY A 335 20.16 -9.93 7.36
C GLY A 335 19.50 -11.27 7.06
N PHE A 336 20.27 -12.17 6.44
CA PHE A 336 19.85 -13.55 6.12
C PHE A 336 19.74 -14.44 7.37
N GLU A 337 20.45 -14.06 8.43
CA GLU A 337 20.45 -14.74 9.72
C GLU A 337 19.12 -14.55 10.46
N PRO A 338 18.72 -15.51 11.33
CA PRO A 338 17.60 -15.31 12.23
C PRO A 338 17.74 -14.01 13.02
N TRP A 339 16.63 -13.32 13.25
CA TRP A 339 16.61 -12.08 14.00
C TRP A 339 15.35 -11.99 14.86
N THR A 340 15.47 -11.39 16.04
CA THR A 340 14.34 -11.17 16.95
C THR A 340 14.54 -9.91 17.78
N CYS A 341 13.44 -9.27 18.19
CA CYS A 341 13.42 -8.24 19.22
C CYS A 341 12.83 -8.73 20.56
N VAL A 342 12.69 -10.05 20.76
CA VAL A 342 12.30 -10.60 22.08
C VAL A 342 13.45 -10.42 23.07
N ASP A 343 13.15 -9.79 24.21
CA ASP A 343 14.13 -9.55 25.27
C ASP A 343 14.80 -10.85 25.74
N GLY A 344 16.14 -10.83 25.85
CA GLY A 344 16.94 -11.98 26.27
C GLY A 344 17.24 -13.00 25.17
N TYR A 345 16.68 -12.83 23.97
CA TYR A 345 16.97 -13.63 22.80
C TYR A 345 17.72 -12.82 21.74
N GLY A 346 18.40 -13.51 20.85
CA GLY A 346 19.21 -12.87 19.82
C GLY A 346 20.05 -13.89 19.07
N TYR A 347 20.39 -13.57 17.82
CA TYR A 347 21.16 -14.47 16.99
C TYR A 347 22.53 -14.77 17.61
N ASN A 348 22.84 -16.05 17.73
CA ASN A 348 24.20 -16.50 18.02
C ASN A 348 24.43 -17.86 17.36
N GLY A 349 25.41 -17.93 16.46
CA GLY A 349 25.78 -19.19 15.78
C GLY A 349 26.20 -20.31 16.73
N ALA A 350 26.65 -19.99 17.96
CA ALA A 350 26.96 -20.98 19.00
C ALA A 350 25.71 -21.70 19.54
N ASN A 351 24.50 -21.21 19.24
CA ASN A 351 23.26 -21.88 19.61
C ASN A 351 23.03 -23.18 18.84
N TYR A 352 23.68 -23.36 17.69
CA TYR A 352 23.58 -24.57 16.90
C TYR A 352 24.55 -25.64 17.43
N THR A 353 24.20 -26.27 18.55
CA THR A 353 24.93 -27.44 19.07
C THR A 353 24.83 -28.62 18.09
N GLU A 354 25.70 -29.62 18.23
CA GLU A 354 25.67 -30.79 17.34
C GLU A 354 24.33 -31.57 17.43
N GLU A 355 23.71 -31.61 18.61
CA GLU A 355 22.37 -32.19 18.80
C GLU A 355 21.30 -31.41 18.01
N ILE A 356 21.30 -30.07 18.14
CA ILE A 356 20.37 -29.19 17.43
C ILE A 356 20.58 -29.29 15.92
N LYS A 357 21.83 -29.29 15.46
CA LYS A 357 22.16 -29.50 14.04
C LYS A 357 21.70 -30.86 13.56
N GLY A 358 21.82 -31.92 14.37
CA GLY A 358 21.30 -33.24 14.03
C GLY A 358 19.80 -33.23 13.75
N LEU A 359 19.01 -32.54 14.59
CA LEU A 359 17.57 -32.39 14.39
C LEU A 359 17.23 -31.55 13.14
N ILE A 360 17.93 -30.44 12.92
CA ILE A 360 17.76 -29.61 11.72
C ILE A 360 18.14 -30.39 10.46
N ALA A 361 19.22 -31.17 10.49
CA ALA A 361 19.67 -32.00 9.39
C ALA A 361 18.66 -33.11 9.05
N GLN A 362 18.05 -33.74 10.06
CA GLN A 362 16.98 -34.72 9.82
C GLN A 362 15.79 -34.09 9.11
N ALA A 363 15.31 -32.93 9.59
CA ALA A 363 14.21 -32.21 8.94
C ALA A 363 14.56 -31.80 7.51
N ALA A 364 15.79 -31.32 7.30
CA ALA A 364 16.28 -30.92 5.98
C ALA A 364 16.40 -32.10 5.02
N ALA A 365 16.86 -33.27 5.48
CA ALA A 365 16.94 -34.48 4.68
C ALA A 365 15.55 -34.99 4.26
N ASP A 366 14.59 -34.97 5.19
CA ASP A 366 13.20 -35.36 4.90
C ASP A 366 12.59 -34.44 3.83
N GLU A 367 12.74 -33.13 3.98
CA GLU A 367 12.21 -32.14 3.02
C GLU A 367 12.97 -32.13 1.69
N ALA A 368 14.28 -32.39 1.70
CA ALA A 368 15.12 -32.52 0.50
C ALA A 368 14.83 -33.79 -0.32
N SER A 369 14.15 -34.77 0.27
CA SER A 369 13.73 -36.00 -0.42
C SER A 369 12.43 -35.85 -1.22
N GLN A 370 11.76 -34.70 -1.08
CA GLN A 370 10.53 -34.39 -1.81
C GLN A 370 10.80 -34.12 -3.31
N ASP A 371 9.74 -34.15 -4.12
CA ASP A 371 9.82 -33.79 -5.54
C ASP A 371 9.92 -32.26 -5.70
N ILE A 372 11.11 -31.71 -5.45
CA ILE A 372 11.37 -30.26 -5.49
C ILE A 372 10.94 -29.66 -6.84
N LEU A 373 11.30 -30.29 -7.95
CA LEU A 373 10.99 -29.77 -9.29
C LEU A 373 9.48 -29.81 -9.57
N GLY A 374 8.80 -30.92 -9.25
CA GLY A 374 7.36 -31.04 -9.43
C GLY A 374 6.56 -30.10 -8.52
N MET A 375 7.00 -29.91 -7.28
CA MET A 375 6.35 -29.01 -6.33
C MET A 375 6.55 -27.53 -6.67
N CYS A 376 7.64 -27.18 -7.34
CA CYS A 376 7.85 -25.82 -7.85
C CYS A 376 7.18 -25.56 -9.20
N ASP A 377 6.75 -26.59 -9.95
CA ASP A 377 6.11 -26.43 -11.25
C ASP A 377 4.59 -26.28 -11.15
N LEU A 378 4.14 -25.15 -10.61
CA LEU A 378 2.72 -24.83 -10.39
C LEU A 378 2.20 -23.81 -11.41
N ASP A 379 0.89 -23.78 -11.61
CA ASP A 379 0.17 -22.88 -12.54
C ASP A 379 -0.14 -21.51 -11.93
N SER A 380 0.76 -21.02 -11.08
CA SER A 380 0.62 -19.79 -10.32
C SER A 380 1.98 -19.19 -9.99
N MET A 381 2.13 -17.88 -10.17
CA MET A 381 3.30 -17.15 -9.70
C MET A 381 3.38 -17.14 -8.16
N TYR A 382 2.22 -17.11 -7.50
CA TYR A 382 2.10 -17.17 -6.04
C TYR A 382 2.57 -18.50 -5.46
N PHE A 383 1.86 -19.60 -5.76
CA PHE A 383 2.18 -20.90 -5.16
C PHE A 383 3.55 -21.41 -5.62
N GLY A 384 3.91 -21.18 -6.89
CA GLY A 384 5.25 -21.45 -7.39
C GLY A 384 6.32 -20.68 -6.60
N GLY A 385 6.11 -19.37 -6.41
CA GLY A 385 6.99 -18.52 -5.60
C GLY A 385 7.18 -19.03 -4.18
N LYS A 386 6.10 -19.36 -3.47
CA LYS A 386 6.17 -19.92 -2.10
C LYS A 386 7.04 -21.18 -2.04
N MET A 387 6.90 -22.08 -3.03
CA MET A 387 7.68 -23.32 -3.09
C MET A 387 9.15 -23.08 -3.41
N LEU A 388 9.45 -22.18 -4.36
CA LEU A 388 10.82 -21.75 -4.63
C LEU A 388 11.48 -21.20 -3.38
N ASP A 389 10.77 -20.34 -2.65
CA ASP A 389 11.28 -19.70 -1.44
C ASP A 389 11.55 -20.70 -0.31
N LYS A 390 10.60 -21.62 -0.07
CA LYS A 390 10.75 -22.72 0.89
C LYS A 390 12.03 -23.51 0.67
N PHE A 391 12.26 -23.98 -0.56
CA PHE A 391 13.42 -24.82 -0.86
C PHE A 391 14.72 -24.01 -0.95
N ALA A 392 14.66 -22.73 -1.34
CA ALA A 392 15.80 -21.82 -1.26
C ALA A 392 16.25 -21.63 0.19
N TYR A 393 15.32 -21.52 1.15
CA TYR A 393 15.65 -21.49 2.56
C TYR A 393 16.30 -22.79 3.05
N ILE A 394 15.80 -23.96 2.61
CA ILE A 394 16.41 -25.24 2.95
C ILE A 394 17.85 -25.29 2.41
N ALA A 395 18.08 -24.89 1.16
CA ALA A 395 19.43 -24.77 0.59
C ALA A 395 20.32 -23.84 1.43
N HIS A 396 19.83 -22.67 1.81
CA HIS A 396 20.53 -21.72 2.67
C HIS A 396 20.89 -22.31 4.05
N VAL A 397 19.95 -23.00 4.70
CA VAL A 397 20.18 -23.65 6.00
C VAL A 397 21.24 -24.73 5.88
N THR A 398 21.13 -25.61 4.88
CA THR A 398 22.09 -26.71 4.70
C THR A 398 23.51 -26.19 4.46
N HIS A 399 23.64 -25.09 3.73
CA HIS A 399 24.92 -24.48 3.42
C HIS A 399 25.54 -23.73 4.60
N PHE A 400 24.82 -22.78 5.20
CA PHE A 400 25.40 -21.87 6.19
C PHE A 400 25.29 -22.39 7.63
N THR A 401 24.18 -23.04 7.98
CA THR A 401 23.90 -23.48 9.36
C THR A 401 24.45 -24.88 9.62
N LEU A 402 24.09 -25.84 8.76
CA LEU A 402 24.55 -27.23 8.89
C LEU A 402 25.97 -27.42 8.35
N ARG A 403 26.35 -26.65 7.32
CA ARG A 403 27.61 -26.84 6.57
C ARG A 403 27.73 -28.26 6.00
N ASP A 404 26.59 -28.84 5.59
CA ASP A 404 26.51 -30.17 5.01
C ASP A 404 26.56 -30.07 3.49
N SER A 405 27.77 -30.24 2.93
CA SER A 405 27.97 -30.14 1.48
C SER A 405 27.21 -31.20 0.68
N ALA A 406 26.97 -32.38 1.25
CA ALA A 406 26.24 -33.44 0.55
C ALA A 406 24.76 -33.08 0.42
N LEU A 407 24.15 -32.64 1.52
CA LEU A 407 22.75 -32.23 1.51
C LEU A 407 22.52 -30.92 0.73
N THR A 408 23.46 -29.96 0.80
CA THR A 408 23.41 -28.77 -0.08
C THR A 408 23.46 -29.16 -1.56
N GLN A 409 24.33 -30.11 -1.94
CA GLN A 409 24.43 -30.56 -3.33
C GLN A 409 23.18 -31.32 -3.82
N GLN A 410 22.38 -31.88 -2.91
CA GLN A 410 21.10 -32.51 -3.24
C GLN A 410 20.01 -31.46 -3.56
N VAL A 411 19.96 -30.35 -2.82
CA VAL A 411 18.87 -29.37 -2.92
C VAL A 411 19.19 -28.23 -3.89
N LEU A 412 20.37 -27.62 -3.78
CA LEU A 412 20.72 -26.38 -4.46
C LEU A 412 20.57 -26.45 -6.00
N PRO A 413 21.04 -27.51 -6.70
CA PRO A 413 20.88 -27.60 -8.15
C PRO A 413 19.41 -27.70 -8.60
N LEU A 414 18.56 -28.36 -7.81
CA LEU A 414 17.14 -28.52 -8.12
C LEU A 414 16.40 -27.19 -7.97
N VAL A 415 16.69 -26.42 -6.91
CA VAL A 415 16.10 -25.08 -6.71
C VAL A 415 16.55 -24.12 -7.79
N LYS A 416 17.85 -24.11 -8.15
CA LYS A 416 18.35 -23.32 -9.28
C LYS A 416 17.62 -23.64 -10.57
N SER A 417 17.50 -24.93 -10.91
CA SER A 417 16.79 -25.36 -12.11
C SER A 417 15.31 -24.96 -12.10
N ALA A 418 14.65 -25.04 -10.94
CA ALA A 418 13.28 -24.56 -10.79
C ALA A 418 13.18 -23.05 -11.04
N ILE A 419 14.05 -22.23 -10.45
CA ILE A 419 14.07 -20.77 -10.68
C ILE A 419 14.40 -20.46 -12.15
N GLU A 420 15.34 -21.17 -12.76
CA GLU A 420 15.72 -20.97 -14.17
C GLU A 420 14.57 -21.27 -15.14
N LYS A 421 13.66 -22.18 -14.80
CA LYS A 421 12.43 -22.41 -15.57
C LYS A 421 11.53 -21.18 -15.58
N TYR A 422 11.36 -20.50 -14.44
CA TYR A 422 10.63 -19.22 -14.36
C TYR A 422 11.39 -18.09 -15.05
N ALA A 423 12.71 -18.00 -14.85
CA ALA A 423 13.56 -16.96 -15.45
C ALA A 423 13.62 -17.05 -16.98
N SER A 424 13.53 -18.26 -17.53
CA SER A 424 13.40 -18.51 -18.97
C SER A 424 11.95 -18.46 -19.48
N ASN A 425 10.99 -18.12 -18.60
CA ASN A 425 9.57 -17.94 -18.91
C ASN A 425 8.87 -19.19 -19.45
N HIS A 426 9.25 -20.37 -18.94
CA HIS A 426 8.70 -21.69 -19.32
C HIS A 426 7.81 -22.33 -18.25
N GLN A 427 7.43 -21.59 -17.21
CA GLN A 427 6.39 -22.01 -16.27
C GLN A 427 5.03 -22.14 -16.97
N LYS A 428 4.09 -22.88 -16.36
CA LYS A 428 2.78 -23.21 -16.95
C LYS A 428 1.96 -21.99 -17.40
N LYS A 429 2.11 -20.87 -16.70
CA LYS A 429 1.51 -19.57 -17.02
C LYS A 429 2.64 -18.55 -17.20
N PRO A 430 3.23 -18.46 -18.41
CA PRO A 430 4.33 -17.53 -18.67
C PRO A 430 3.92 -16.08 -18.41
N LEU A 431 4.89 -15.23 -18.09
CA LEU A 431 4.70 -13.80 -17.98
C LEU A 431 4.68 -13.15 -19.37
N VAL A 432 3.86 -12.12 -19.51
CA VAL A 432 3.76 -11.26 -20.68
C VAL A 432 3.95 -9.81 -20.24
N TYR A 433 4.50 -8.98 -21.12
CA TYR A 433 4.62 -7.56 -20.86
C TYR A 433 3.41 -6.82 -21.44
N ASP A 434 2.61 -6.23 -20.56
CA ASP A 434 1.47 -5.42 -20.95
C ASP A 434 1.91 -4.00 -21.34
N GLU A 435 1.76 -3.69 -22.62
CA GLU A 435 2.11 -2.40 -23.19
C GLU A 435 1.09 -1.30 -22.89
N THR A 436 -0.11 -1.65 -22.43
CA THR A 436 -1.20 -0.72 -22.10
C THR A 436 -0.97 -0.06 -20.74
N TRP A 437 -0.80 -0.85 -19.67
CA TRP A 437 -0.53 -0.31 -18.31
C TRP A 437 0.96 -0.30 -17.93
N LYS A 438 1.83 -0.88 -18.78
CA LYS A 438 3.30 -0.91 -18.61
C LYS A 438 3.70 -1.73 -17.39
N GLY A 439 3.61 -3.06 -17.51
CA GLY A 439 3.96 -3.97 -16.44
C GLY A 439 4.02 -5.43 -16.85
N LEU A 440 4.47 -6.28 -15.92
CA LEU A 440 4.67 -7.70 -16.15
C LEU A 440 3.57 -8.50 -15.47
N ILE A 441 2.73 -9.18 -16.26
CA ILE A 441 1.56 -9.92 -15.79
C ILE A 441 1.64 -11.38 -16.21
N SER A 442 1.00 -12.27 -15.45
CA SER A 442 0.78 -13.66 -15.84
C SER A 442 -0.12 -13.76 -17.08
N SER A 443 0.14 -14.72 -17.97
CA SER A 443 -0.73 -15.04 -19.11
C SER A 443 -2.04 -15.75 -18.70
N GLY A 444 -2.30 -15.87 -17.39
CA GLY A 444 -3.55 -16.39 -16.86
C GLY A 444 -4.75 -15.47 -17.16
N LYS A 445 -5.96 -16.00 -16.94
CA LYS A 445 -7.19 -15.21 -16.99
C LYS A 445 -7.33 -14.31 -15.75
N PRO A 446 -8.23 -13.29 -15.76
CA PRO A 446 -8.45 -12.39 -14.62
C PRO A 446 -8.83 -13.06 -13.30
N GLU A 447 -9.42 -14.25 -13.33
CA GLU A 447 -9.81 -15.04 -12.15
C GLU A 447 -8.75 -16.07 -11.70
N GLU A 448 -7.71 -16.30 -12.52
CA GLU A 448 -6.61 -17.21 -12.21
C GLU A 448 -5.50 -16.46 -11.47
N ASP A 449 -4.67 -17.19 -10.71
CA ASP A 449 -3.51 -16.65 -10.00
C ASP A 449 -3.86 -15.36 -9.24
N PHE A 450 -4.98 -15.39 -8.51
CA PHE A 450 -5.48 -14.30 -7.67
C PHE A 450 -5.70 -12.95 -8.38
N GLY A 451 -5.84 -12.97 -9.71
CA GLY A 451 -5.98 -11.78 -10.52
C GLY A 451 -4.68 -11.08 -10.86
N ASN A 452 -3.55 -11.80 -10.83
CA ASN A 452 -2.24 -11.29 -11.25
C ASN A 452 -2.28 -10.71 -12.68
N SER A 453 -3.03 -11.33 -13.59
CA SER A 453 -3.24 -10.78 -14.95
C SER A 453 -3.88 -9.39 -14.98
N ASN A 454 -4.59 -9.02 -13.91
CA ASN A 454 -5.18 -7.71 -13.66
C ASN A 454 -4.42 -6.93 -12.56
N TYR A 455 -3.12 -7.16 -12.41
CA TYR A 455 -2.23 -6.44 -11.50
C TYR A 455 -2.50 -6.64 -9.99
N ASN A 456 -3.30 -7.63 -9.60
CA ASN A 456 -3.39 -7.98 -8.18
C ASN A 456 -2.08 -8.60 -7.71
N ASP A 457 -1.67 -8.24 -6.49
CA ASP A 457 -0.79 -9.07 -5.66
C ASP A 457 0.63 -9.27 -6.22
N HIS A 458 1.08 -8.41 -7.14
CA HIS A 458 2.41 -8.51 -7.75
C HIS A 458 3.54 -8.50 -6.69
N HIS A 459 3.46 -7.64 -5.67
CA HIS A 459 4.42 -7.61 -4.57
C HIS A 459 4.40 -8.90 -3.74
N PHE A 460 3.22 -9.48 -3.47
CA PHE A 460 3.11 -10.78 -2.80
C PHE A 460 3.75 -11.89 -3.64
N HIS A 461 3.36 -11.99 -4.91
CA HIS A 461 3.79 -13.09 -5.78
C HIS A 461 5.28 -12.99 -6.07
N TYR A 462 5.72 -11.84 -6.59
CA TYR A 462 7.09 -11.64 -7.05
C TYR A 462 8.07 -11.49 -5.89
N GLY A 463 7.61 -11.04 -4.71
CA GLY A 463 8.40 -10.99 -3.49
C GLY A 463 9.04 -12.34 -3.13
N TYR A 464 8.28 -13.43 -3.23
CA TYR A 464 8.82 -14.78 -2.99
C TYR A 464 9.92 -15.19 -3.98
N HIS A 465 9.76 -14.86 -5.27
CA HIS A 465 10.78 -15.15 -6.28
C HIS A 465 12.05 -14.36 -6.03
N VAL A 466 11.91 -13.06 -5.73
CA VAL A 466 13.03 -12.18 -5.37
C VAL A 466 13.76 -12.70 -4.14
N HIS A 467 13.02 -13.14 -3.13
CA HIS A 467 13.58 -13.67 -1.89
C HIS A 467 14.33 -14.99 -2.12
N ALA A 468 13.73 -15.94 -2.84
CA ALA A 468 14.35 -17.21 -3.22
C ALA A 468 15.67 -16.98 -3.98
N ILE A 469 15.67 -16.04 -4.94
CA ILE A 469 16.87 -15.69 -5.71
C ILE A 469 17.96 -15.11 -4.82
N ALA A 470 17.62 -14.20 -3.89
CA ALA A 470 18.59 -13.64 -2.95
C ALA A 470 19.21 -14.72 -2.05
N LEU A 471 18.41 -15.68 -1.56
CA LEU A 471 18.87 -16.81 -0.74
C LEU A 471 19.83 -17.74 -1.50
N ILE A 472 19.58 -18.00 -2.78
CA ILE A 472 20.46 -18.84 -3.61
C ILE A 472 21.72 -18.07 -4.01
N ALA A 473 21.59 -16.80 -4.38
CA ALA A 473 22.71 -15.99 -4.85
C ALA A 473 23.73 -15.66 -3.75
N ILE A 474 23.33 -15.64 -2.46
CA ILE A 474 24.32 -15.53 -1.37
C ILE A 474 25.13 -16.83 -1.19
N ILE A 475 24.60 -18.00 -1.62
CA ILE A 475 25.31 -19.29 -1.64
C ILE A 475 26.25 -19.39 -2.84
N ASP A 476 25.77 -19.00 -4.03
CA ASP A 476 26.55 -18.99 -5.27
C ASP A 476 26.34 -17.71 -6.10
N PRO A 477 27.11 -16.63 -5.81
CA PRO A 477 26.91 -15.33 -6.43
C PRO A 477 27.06 -15.32 -7.96
N ARG A 478 27.90 -16.22 -8.51
CA ARG A 478 28.15 -16.26 -9.96
C ARG A 478 26.94 -16.69 -10.77
N TRP A 479 26.02 -17.44 -10.14
CA TRP A 479 24.80 -17.93 -10.77
C TRP A 479 23.92 -16.81 -11.37
N LEU A 480 23.92 -15.61 -10.77
CA LEU A 480 23.17 -14.48 -11.31
C LEU A 480 23.66 -14.02 -12.69
N ASP A 481 24.95 -14.21 -12.97
CA ASP A 481 25.64 -13.82 -14.20
C ASP A 481 25.68 -14.93 -15.27
N GLU A 482 25.37 -16.16 -14.89
CA GLU A 482 25.34 -17.30 -15.81
C GLU A 482 24.24 -17.14 -16.88
N ASN A 483 24.38 -17.87 -17.99
CA ASN A 483 23.42 -17.87 -19.10
C ASN A 483 23.09 -16.45 -19.61
N ASN A 484 24.11 -15.60 -19.74
CA ASN A 484 24.00 -14.19 -20.12
C ASN A 484 23.12 -13.37 -19.16
N GLY A 485 23.24 -13.63 -17.86
CA GLY A 485 22.51 -12.91 -16.82
C GLY A 485 21.03 -13.25 -16.77
N LEU A 486 20.61 -14.45 -17.18
CA LEU A 486 19.20 -14.86 -17.25
C LEU A 486 18.44 -14.57 -15.96
N VAL A 487 18.99 -15.01 -14.82
CA VAL A 487 18.35 -14.87 -13.50
C VAL A 487 18.43 -13.43 -13.01
N ARG A 488 19.53 -12.71 -13.24
CA ARG A 488 19.62 -11.28 -12.91
C ARG A 488 18.58 -10.47 -13.68
N ASN A 489 18.45 -10.70 -14.98
CA ASN A 489 17.48 -10.00 -15.81
C ASN A 489 16.04 -10.32 -15.36
N TYR A 490 15.77 -11.57 -15.01
CA TYR A 490 14.48 -11.97 -14.44
C TYR A 490 14.16 -11.21 -13.15
N VAL A 491 15.02 -11.30 -12.13
CA VAL A 491 14.76 -10.69 -10.82
C VAL A 491 14.67 -9.16 -10.89
N LEU A 492 15.52 -8.50 -11.70
CA LEU A 492 15.46 -7.06 -11.88
C LEU A 492 14.19 -6.62 -12.63
N THR A 493 13.69 -7.43 -13.58
CA THR A 493 12.42 -7.13 -14.26
C THR A 493 11.24 -7.25 -13.28
N LEU A 494 11.23 -8.26 -12.41
CA LEU A 494 10.22 -8.38 -11.35
C LEU A 494 10.24 -7.17 -10.41
N VAL A 495 11.43 -6.76 -9.94
CA VAL A 495 11.58 -5.60 -9.03
C VAL A 495 11.16 -4.31 -9.72
N ARG A 496 11.50 -4.11 -11.00
CA ARG A 496 11.03 -2.96 -11.78
C ARG A 496 9.51 -2.92 -11.84
N ASP A 497 8.83 -4.06 -11.88
CA ASP A 497 7.37 -4.08 -11.93
C ASP A 497 6.69 -3.61 -10.63
N TYR A 498 7.03 -4.18 -9.47
CA TYR A 498 6.32 -3.87 -8.22
C TYR A 498 6.96 -2.75 -7.39
N ALA A 499 8.27 -2.52 -7.55
CA ALA A 499 9.09 -1.66 -6.68
C ALA A 499 10.10 -0.76 -7.43
N ASN A 500 9.86 -0.43 -8.71
CA ASN A 500 10.68 0.57 -9.41
C ASN A 500 10.69 1.90 -8.62
N HIS A 501 11.87 2.39 -8.24
CA HIS A 501 11.98 3.57 -7.38
C HIS A 501 12.09 4.90 -8.15
N SER A 502 12.14 4.87 -9.49
CA SER A 502 12.33 6.06 -10.33
C SER A 502 11.16 6.27 -11.29
N ASP A 503 10.70 7.51 -11.42
CA ASP A 503 9.69 7.91 -12.41
C ASP A 503 10.25 8.03 -13.84
N GLN A 504 11.55 7.77 -14.01
CA GLN A 504 12.26 7.90 -15.27
C GLN A 504 12.39 6.58 -16.05
N ASP A 505 11.89 5.46 -15.51
CA ASP A 505 11.76 4.20 -16.25
C ASP A 505 10.54 4.30 -17.20
N PRO A 506 10.73 4.23 -18.53
CA PRO A 506 9.62 4.35 -19.48
C PRO A 506 8.77 3.07 -19.60
N TYR A 507 9.15 1.99 -18.91
CA TYR A 507 8.51 0.67 -19.00
C TYR A 507 7.76 0.25 -17.73
N PHE A 508 7.98 0.91 -16.59
CA PHE A 508 7.30 0.55 -15.34
C PHE A 508 7.00 1.79 -14.49
N PRO A 509 5.84 1.85 -13.80
CA PRO A 509 5.49 2.98 -12.96
C PRO A 509 6.33 3.00 -11.67
N GLN A 510 6.53 4.18 -11.10
CA GLN A 510 7.22 4.34 -9.82
C GLN A 510 6.39 3.73 -8.68
N PHE A 511 6.97 2.80 -7.93
CA PHE A 511 6.41 2.04 -6.80
C PHE A 511 4.97 1.59 -7.06
N ARG A 512 4.76 0.66 -7.98
CA ARG A 512 3.41 0.18 -8.32
C ARG A 512 2.60 -0.14 -7.07
N ASN A 513 3.12 -0.99 -6.19
CA ASN A 513 2.39 -1.47 -5.01
C ASN A 513 2.56 -0.56 -3.78
N PHE A 514 3.79 -0.27 -3.37
CA PHE A 514 4.04 0.52 -2.15
C PHE A 514 3.58 1.97 -2.29
N ASP A 515 2.80 2.47 -1.32
CA ASP A 515 2.32 3.85 -1.31
C ASP A 515 2.96 4.66 -0.17
N TRP A 516 3.77 5.65 -0.53
CA TRP A 516 4.52 6.49 0.42
C TRP A 516 3.66 7.42 1.28
N PHE A 517 2.40 7.67 0.90
CA PHE A 517 1.47 8.43 1.71
C PHE A 517 0.74 7.52 2.71
N HIS A 518 0.32 6.33 2.28
CA HIS A 518 -0.38 5.36 3.13
C HIS A 518 0.59 4.58 4.05
N GLY A 519 1.85 4.49 3.67
CA GLY A 519 2.93 3.82 4.42
C GLY A 519 2.90 2.30 4.33
N HIS A 520 2.11 1.73 3.42
CA HIS A 520 2.00 0.30 3.14
C HIS A 520 1.64 0.12 1.65
N SER A 521 1.64 -1.12 1.16
CA SER A 521 1.28 -1.41 -0.22
C SER A 521 -0.22 -1.48 -0.44
N PHE A 522 -0.63 -1.41 -1.71
CA PHE A 522 -1.93 -1.88 -2.16
C PHE A 522 -1.77 -3.15 -3.00
N ALA A 523 -2.56 -4.16 -2.66
CA ALA A 523 -2.62 -5.43 -3.35
C ALA A 523 -3.57 -5.37 -4.55
N HIS A 524 -4.69 -4.68 -4.40
CA HIS A 524 -5.75 -4.57 -5.41
C HIS A 524 -5.29 -3.83 -6.70
N GLY A 525 -5.27 -4.54 -7.82
CA GLY A 525 -4.99 -4.04 -9.17
C GLY A 525 -6.20 -3.41 -9.86
N ILE A 526 -6.36 -3.63 -11.16
CA ILE A 526 -7.27 -2.86 -12.04
C ILE A 526 -8.72 -3.37 -12.06
N PHE A 527 -9.30 -3.60 -10.89
CA PHE A 527 -10.75 -3.84 -10.75
C PHE A 527 -11.45 -2.60 -10.18
N PRO A 528 -12.57 -2.15 -10.79
CA PRO A 528 -13.36 -1.05 -10.25
C PRO A 528 -13.91 -1.41 -8.86
N SER A 529 -13.70 -0.56 -7.87
CA SER A 529 -14.06 -0.85 -6.46
C SER A 529 -14.72 0.33 -5.76
N GLY A 530 -15.90 0.10 -5.19
CA GLY A 530 -16.60 1.08 -4.36
C GLY A 530 -15.95 1.35 -3.00
N ASP A 531 -15.14 0.42 -2.50
CA ASP A 531 -14.38 0.57 -1.27
C ASP A 531 -12.91 0.97 -1.50
N GLY A 532 -12.53 1.15 -2.78
CA GLY A 532 -11.17 1.49 -3.20
C GLY A 532 -10.21 0.30 -3.20
N LYS A 533 -8.92 0.62 -3.12
CA LYS A 533 -7.82 -0.33 -3.03
C LYS A 533 -7.81 -1.01 -1.67
N ASN A 534 -7.23 -2.21 -1.63
CA ASN A 534 -7.13 -2.99 -0.41
C ASN A 534 -5.75 -3.65 -0.26
N GLU A 535 -5.48 -4.08 0.97
CA GLU A 535 -4.29 -4.82 1.39
C GLU A 535 -4.74 -5.76 2.53
N GLU A 536 -4.54 -7.07 2.35
CA GLU A 536 -4.92 -8.12 3.31
C GLU A 536 -3.68 -8.66 4.02
N SER A 537 -2.78 -9.27 3.25
CA SER A 537 -1.59 -9.96 3.75
C SER A 537 -0.47 -8.99 4.12
N SER A 538 -0.62 -8.32 5.27
CA SER A 538 0.39 -7.39 5.78
C SER A 538 1.79 -8.00 5.88
N SER A 539 1.87 -9.33 6.05
CA SER A 539 3.13 -10.05 6.13
C SER A 539 3.76 -10.37 4.79
N GLU A 540 2.98 -10.62 3.74
CA GLU A 540 3.53 -10.71 2.39
C GLU A 540 3.96 -9.34 1.89
N ASP A 541 3.31 -8.26 2.32
CA ASP A 541 3.74 -6.88 2.05
C ASP A 541 5.15 -6.64 2.60
N TYR A 542 5.37 -6.73 3.93
CA TYR A 542 6.71 -6.49 4.48
C TYR A 542 7.75 -7.54 4.05
N HIS A 543 7.32 -8.75 3.68
CA HIS A 543 8.20 -9.77 3.14
C HIS A 543 8.73 -9.37 1.76
N SER A 544 7.89 -8.82 0.89
CA SER A 544 8.32 -8.34 -0.45
C SER A 544 9.41 -7.27 -0.35
N ILE A 545 9.30 -6.36 0.62
CA ILE A 545 10.30 -5.31 0.84
C ILE A 545 11.55 -5.86 1.53
N TYR A 546 11.41 -6.85 2.41
CA TYR A 546 12.56 -7.58 2.96
C TYR A 546 13.34 -8.35 1.88
N ALA A 547 12.64 -8.94 0.91
CA ALA A 547 13.24 -9.56 -0.26
C ALA A 547 14.06 -8.56 -1.08
N LEU A 548 13.52 -7.35 -1.30
CA LEU A 548 14.22 -6.24 -1.96
C LEU A 548 15.52 -5.86 -1.22
N ARG A 549 15.47 -5.79 0.12
CA ARG A 549 16.67 -5.51 0.93
C ARG A 549 17.75 -6.58 0.73
N LEU A 550 17.37 -7.86 0.79
CA LEU A 550 18.33 -8.96 0.63
C LEU A 550 18.90 -9.03 -0.79
N LEU A 551 18.08 -8.75 -1.80
CA LEU A 551 18.55 -8.63 -3.18
C LEU A 551 19.56 -7.48 -3.33
N GLY A 552 19.26 -6.29 -2.79
CA GLY A 552 20.17 -5.15 -2.81
C GLY A 552 21.53 -5.51 -2.21
N LYS A 553 21.53 -6.22 -1.07
CA LYS A 553 22.74 -6.71 -0.42
C LYS A 553 23.56 -7.68 -1.28
N VAL A 554 22.89 -8.59 -1.99
CA VAL A 554 23.55 -9.55 -2.89
C VAL A 554 24.10 -8.86 -4.15
N LEU A 555 23.40 -7.86 -4.67
CA LEU A 555 23.80 -7.12 -5.85
C LEU A 555 24.84 -6.02 -5.54
N GLY A 556 25.01 -5.65 -4.27
CA GLY A 556 25.79 -4.47 -3.88
C GLY A 556 25.10 -3.15 -4.23
N ASP A 557 23.77 -3.16 -4.35
CA ASP A 557 22.95 -1.99 -4.64
C ASP A 557 22.54 -1.30 -3.34
N GLU A 558 23.33 -0.29 -2.95
CA GLU A 558 23.11 0.46 -1.72
C GLU A 558 21.81 1.28 -1.72
N GLU A 559 21.36 1.75 -2.90
CA GLU A 559 20.12 2.51 -3.03
C GLU A 559 18.91 1.61 -2.86
N MET A 560 18.92 0.40 -3.44
CA MET A 560 17.89 -0.61 -3.22
C MET A 560 17.80 -1.04 -1.75
N GLU A 561 18.93 -1.30 -1.09
CA GLU A 561 18.97 -1.59 0.35
C GLU A 561 18.39 -0.44 1.18
N ALA A 562 18.74 0.80 0.85
CA ALA A 562 18.31 1.98 1.58
C ALA A 562 16.80 2.25 1.42
N HIS A 563 16.25 2.12 0.21
CA HIS A 563 14.81 2.17 -0.03
C HIS A 563 14.09 1.11 0.80
N ALA A 564 14.52 -0.15 0.71
CA ALA A 564 13.88 -1.24 1.41
C ALA A 564 13.88 -1.05 2.93
N CYS A 565 15.01 -0.62 3.51
CA CYS A 565 15.08 -0.35 4.96
C CYS A 565 14.20 0.83 5.38
N LEU A 566 14.13 1.89 4.57
CA LEU A 566 13.26 3.03 4.86
C LEU A 566 11.78 2.64 4.78
N MET A 567 11.38 1.91 3.73
CA MET A 567 10.02 1.38 3.56
C MET A 567 9.63 0.46 4.73
N LEU A 568 10.50 -0.47 5.14
CA LEU A 568 10.23 -1.33 6.30
C LEU A 568 10.05 -0.56 7.61
N ALA A 569 10.79 0.53 7.81
CA ALA A 569 10.62 1.40 8.98
C ALA A 569 9.28 2.14 8.96
N ILE A 570 8.86 2.63 7.78
CA ILE A 570 7.54 3.24 7.57
C ILE A 570 6.44 2.20 7.85
N MET A 571 6.56 0.99 7.28
CA MET A 571 5.61 -0.10 7.44
C MET A 571 5.47 -0.55 8.89
N LYS A 572 6.56 -0.54 9.67
CA LYS A 572 6.48 -0.82 11.11
C LYS A 572 5.50 0.13 11.81
N ASN A 573 5.54 1.42 11.46
CA ASN A 573 4.67 2.42 12.06
C ASN A 573 3.23 2.34 11.52
N SER A 574 3.06 2.23 10.19
CA SER A 574 1.74 2.19 9.55
C SER A 574 0.97 0.89 9.85
N LEU A 575 1.58 -0.29 9.68
CA LEU A 575 0.91 -1.58 9.89
C LEU A 575 0.50 -1.77 11.36
N ASN A 576 1.33 -1.36 12.33
CA ASN A 576 0.98 -1.43 13.76
C ASN A 576 -0.11 -0.42 14.19
N ARG A 577 -0.47 0.52 13.32
CA ARG A 577 -1.61 1.43 13.53
C ARG A 577 -2.86 0.97 12.81
N TYR A 578 -2.72 0.43 11.60
CA TYR A 578 -3.83 0.23 10.66
C TYR A 578 -4.20 -1.22 10.39
N MET A 579 -3.36 -2.19 10.75
CA MET A 579 -3.66 -3.62 10.54
C MET A 579 -3.36 -4.50 11.75
N LEU A 580 -2.42 -4.13 12.64
CA LEU A 580 -1.99 -4.92 13.79
C LEU A 580 -2.25 -4.13 15.08
N TYR A 581 -3.32 -4.43 15.80
CA TYR A 581 -3.83 -3.58 16.88
C TYR A 581 -3.36 -4.03 18.25
N LEU A 582 -2.51 -3.21 18.86
CA LEU A 582 -2.34 -3.23 20.31
C LEU A 582 -3.62 -2.80 21.02
N ASN A 583 -3.80 -3.23 22.26
CA ASN A 583 -4.97 -2.85 23.08
C ASN A 583 -5.08 -1.33 23.29
N ASP A 584 -3.93 -0.64 23.33
CA ASP A 584 -3.81 0.80 23.44
C ASP A 584 -3.86 1.53 22.08
N ASN A 585 -4.13 0.85 20.97
CA ASN A 585 -4.35 1.49 19.67
C ASN A 585 -5.48 2.54 19.76
N GLN A 586 -5.21 3.74 19.26
CA GLN A 586 -6.12 4.90 19.27
C GLN A 586 -6.62 5.28 17.87
N GLU A 587 -6.11 4.64 16.81
CA GLU A 587 -6.43 5.01 15.43
C GLU A 587 -7.68 4.28 14.93
N GLN A 588 -7.88 3.05 15.39
CA GLN A 588 -9.02 2.22 15.03
C GLN A 588 -10.18 2.42 16.00
N PRO A 589 -11.44 2.33 15.51
CA PRO A 589 -12.60 2.44 16.38
C PRO A 589 -12.56 1.46 17.55
N ALA A 590 -12.97 1.92 18.74
CA ALA A 590 -12.98 1.09 19.94
C ALA A 590 -13.82 -0.19 19.80
N GLN A 591 -14.89 -0.14 19.01
CA GLN A 591 -15.76 -1.28 18.70
C GLN A 591 -15.12 -2.26 17.69
N PHE A 592 -14.01 -1.93 17.03
CA PHE A 592 -13.36 -2.79 16.05
C PHE A 592 -12.02 -3.34 16.53
N LYS A 593 -11.19 -2.52 17.20
CA LYS A 593 -9.80 -2.86 17.53
C LYS A 593 -9.62 -4.15 18.35
N GLY A 594 -10.65 -4.57 19.08
CA GLY A 594 -10.68 -5.86 19.80
C GLY A 594 -10.57 -7.10 18.90
N ASN A 595 -10.64 -6.96 17.57
CA ASN A 595 -10.30 -8.01 16.61
C ASN A 595 -8.80 -8.33 16.55
N LYS A 596 -7.92 -7.43 17.07
CA LYS A 596 -6.45 -7.49 17.02
C LYS A 596 -5.83 -7.35 15.64
N VAL A 597 -6.52 -7.72 14.57
CA VAL A 597 -6.08 -7.49 13.19
C VAL A 597 -7.19 -6.90 12.33
N SER A 598 -6.82 -6.27 11.22
CA SER A 598 -7.79 -5.73 10.25
C SER A 598 -8.62 -6.81 9.57
N GLY A 599 -8.04 -7.98 9.31
CA GLY A 599 -8.45 -8.76 8.15
C GLY A 599 -8.06 -7.97 6.90
N ILE A 600 -9.04 -7.63 6.06
CA ILE A 600 -8.81 -6.87 4.84
C ILE A 600 -8.98 -5.36 5.12
N LEU A 601 -7.91 -4.58 4.94
CA LEU A 601 -7.94 -3.12 5.00
C LEU A 601 -8.21 -2.54 3.61
N PHE A 602 -9.34 -1.86 3.44
CA PHE A 602 -9.65 -1.06 2.25
C PHE A 602 -9.38 0.43 2.51
N GLU A 603 -9.44 1.24 1.46
CA GLU A 603 -9.47 2.70 1.61
C GLU A 603 -10.72 3.18 2.35
N ASN A 604 -11.88 2.57 2.10
CA ASN A 604 -13.17 2.98 2.66
C ASN A 604 -13.69 2.16 3.85
N LYS A 605 -13.21 0.92 3.99
CA LYS A 605 -13.75 -0.13 4.87
C LYS A 605 -12.61 -0.89 5.57
N VAL A 606 -12.86 -1.41 6.76
CA VAL A 606 -12.04 -2.47 7.36
C VAL A 606 -12.93 -3.67 7.66
N ASP A 607 -12.53 -4.87 7.24
CA ASP A 607 -13.34 -6.08 7.33
C ASP A 607 -12.54 -7.26 7.90
N TYR A 608 -12.90 -7.68 9.12
CA TYR A 608 -12.32 -8.83 9.81
C TYR A 608 -12.81 -10.14 9.19
N SER A 609 -12.29 -10.40 7.99
CA SER A 609 -12.55 -11.54 7.11
C SER A 609 -11.28 -11.84 6.31
N THR A 610 -11.34 -12.92 5.52
CA THR A 610 -10.42 -13.12 4.39
C THR A 610 -11.18 -13.32 3.09
N PHE A 611 -10.48 -13.35 1.95
CA PHE A 611 -11.06 -13.76 0.66
C PHE A 611 -11.36 -15.27 0.56
N PHE A 612 -10.88 -16.10 1.50
CA PHE A 612 -10.93 -17.56 1.41
C PHE A 612 -11.53 -18.27 2.64
N GLY A 613 -12.12 -17.52 3.58
CA GLY A 613 -12.86 -18.06 4.73
C GLY A 613 -12.34 -17.59 6.09
N ARG A 614 -12.75 -18.27 7.16
CA ARG A 614 -12.40 -17.84 8.54
C ARG A 614 -11.42 -18.79 9.25
N GLY A 615 -11.47 -20.08 8.95
CA GLY A 615 -10.70 -21.11 9.64
C GLY A 615 -11.46 -22.42 9.69
N THR A 616 -10.81 -23.48 10.14
CA THR A 616 -11.41 -24.78 10.47
C THR A 616 -11.90 -24.83 11.93
N VAL A 617 -11.22 -24.13 12.85
CA VAL A 617 -11.52 -24.14 14.29
C VAL A 617 -12.11 -22.81 14.76
N GLY A 618 -11.62 -21.69 14.23
CA GLY A 618 -12.01 -20.35 14.61
C GLY A 618 -11.68 -19.34 13.52
N ASN A 619 -10.89 -18.32 13.86
CA ASN A 619 -10.49 -17.24 12.96
C ASN A 619 -9.01 -17.34 12.54
N GLU A 620 -8.42 -18.54 12.59
CA GLU A 620 -6.98 -18.74 12.33
C GLU A 620 -6.55 -18.31 10.93
N PHE A 621 -7.44 -18.31 9.93
CA PHE A 621 -7.10 -17.80 8.58
C PHE A 621 -6.92 -16.28 8.63
N ILE A 622 -7.84 -15.58 9.32
CA ILE A 622 -7.83 -14.11 9.42
C ILE A 622 -6.60 -13.63 10.20
N HIS A 623 -6.18 -14.35 11.23
CA HIS A 623 -4.95 -14.01 11.96
C HIS A 623 -3.69 -14.46 11.20
N GLY A 624 -3.70 -15.69 10.69
CA GLY A 624 -2.55 -16.31 10.05
C GLY A 624 -2.11 -15.58 8.78
N ILE A 625 -3.04 -15.00 8.01
CA ILE A 625 -2.68 -14.26 6.79
C ILE A 625 -1.75 -13.06 7.08
N HIS A 626 -1.77 -12.51 8.31
CA HIS A 626 -0.85 -11.46 8.75
C HIS A 626 0.48 -11.99 9.32
N MET A 627 0.74 -13.31 9.24
CA MET A 627 1.95 -13.98 9.75
C MET A 627 2.78 -14.63 8.65
N ILE A 628 2.17 -14.95 7.49
CA ILE A 628 2.81 -15.70 6.40
C ILE A 628 3.50 -14.76 5.42
N PRO A 629 4.76 -15.02 5.00
CA PRO A 629 5.71 -15.96 5.57
C PRO A 629 6.38 -15.36 6.82
N LEU A 630 6.77 -16.22 7.77
CA LEU A 630 7.58 -15.78 8.91
C LEU A 630 9.06 -15.84 8.55
N THR A 631 9.66 -14.66 8.45
CA THR A 631 11.07 -14.42 8.08
C THR A 631 11.75 -13.55 9.16
N PRO A 632 13.06 -13.31 9.11
CA PRO A 632 13.76 -12.52 10.14
C PRO A 632 13.14 -11.13 10.39
N ILE A 633 12.55 -10.50 9.36
CA ILE A 633 11.89 -9.20 9.49
C ILE A 633 10.58 -9.26 10.28
N SER A 634 9.94 -10.42 10.40
CA SER A 634 8.62 -10.55 11.03
C SER A 634 8.65 -10.07 12.48
N SER A 635 9.71 -10.36 13.24
CA SER A 635 9.85 -9.87 14.61
C SER A 635 9.99 -8.36 14.72
N TYR A 636 10.46 -7.67 13.66
CA TYR A 636 10.63 -6.20 13.66
C TYR A 636 9.28 -5.50 13.53
N ILE A 637 8.37 -6.07 12.73
CA ILE A 637 7.02 -5.56 12.50
C ILE A 637 6.06 -6.06 13.58
N ARG A 638 6.02 -7.38 13.83
CA ARG A 638 5.14 -8.03 14.81
C ARG A 638 5.83 -8.10 16.16
N THR A 639 5.73 -7.00 16.92
CA THR A 639 6.43 -6.84 18.21
C THR A 639 5.99 -7.91 19.23
N PRO A 640 6.86 -8.30 20.19
CA PRO A 640 6.52 -9.29 21.22
C PRO A 640 5.27 -8.93 22.01
N LYS A 641 5.06 -7.64 22.31
CA LYS A 641 3.84 -7.15 22.97
C LYS A 641 2.59 -7.45 22.14
N PHE A 642 2.59 -7.08 20.86
CA PHE A 642 1.45 -7.32 19.97
C PHE A 642 1.13 -8.80 19.84
N VAL A 643 2.17 -9.61 19.57
CA VAL A 643 1.99 -11.06 19.38
C VAL A 643 1.49 -11.71 20.66
N TRP A 644 1.98 -11.30 21.82
CA TRP A 644 1.47 -11.80 23.11
C TRP A 644 0.00 -11.44 23.30
N GLU A 645 -0.42 -10.19 23.09
CA GLU A 645 -1.82 -9.79 23.25
C GLU A 645 -2.75 -10.55 22.28
N GLU A 646 -2.37 -10.64 21.00
CA GLU A 646 -3.11 -11.42 19.99
C GLU A 646 -3.21 -12.90 20.42
N TRP A 647 -2.10 -13.47 20.89
CA TRP A 647 -2.06 -14.85 21.32
C TRP A 647 -3.00 -15.13 22.48
N GLN A 648 -2.95 -14.31 23.54
CA GLN A 648 -3.80 -14.49 24.72
C GLN A 648 -5.29 -14.36 24.38
N GLU A 649 -5.64 -13.40 23.52
CA GLU A 649 -7.04 -13.05 23.27
C GLU A 649 -7.68 -13.90 22.16
N LYS A 650 -6.90 -14.40 21.20
CA LYS A 650 -7.44 -15.02 19.96
C LYS A 650 -6.92 -16.43 19.67
N LEU A 651 -5.64 -16.71 19.94
CA LEU A 651 -4.98 -17.89 19.35
C LEU A 651 -4.77 -19.05 20.33
N ALA A 652 -4.44 -18.76 21.59
CA ALA A 652 -4.08 -19.77 22.59
C ALA A 652 -5.17 -20.84 22.77
N ALA A 653 -6.44 -20.44 22.71
CA ALA A 653 -7.59 -21.33 22.91
C ALA A 653 -7.93 -22.21 21.69
N ILE A 654 -7.37 -21.92 20.51
CA ILE A 654 -7.68 -22.64 19.26
C ILE A 654 -6.49 -23.43 18.71
N VAL A 655 -5.25 -22.99 18.94
CA VAL A 655 -4.06 -23.47 18.22
C VAL A 655 -3.85 -24.99 18.29
N ASP A 656 -4.13 -25.62 19.44
CA ASP A 656 -3.96 -27.07 19.62
C ASP A 656 -5.05 -27.93 18.95
N ARG A 657 -6.13 -27.30 18.47
CA ARG A 657 -7.23 -27.98 17.77
C ARG A 657 -7.12 -27.86 16.26
N ILE A 658 -6.22 -27.03 15.74
CA ILE A 658 -6.05 -26.79 14.30
C ILE A 658 -5.39 -28.02 13.66
N PRO A 659 -6.04 -28.68 12.69
CA PRO A 659 -5.57 -29.97 12.17
C PRO A 659 -4.62 -29.85 10.97
N ASP A 660 -4.31 -28.63 10.52
CA ASP A 660 -3.64 -28.36 9.25
C ASP A 660 -2.48 -27.34 9.38
N GLY A 661 -1.99 -26.87 8.23
CA GLY A 661 -0.78 -26.05 8.11
C GLY A 661 -0.79 -24.73 8.88
N TRP A 662 -1.97 -24.21 9.21
CA TRP A 662 -2.10 -22.98 10.00
C TRP A 662 -1.59 -23.14 11.43
N ALA A 663 -1.61 -24.37 11.98
CA ALA A 663 -1.08 -24.66 13.32
C ALA A 663 0.40 -24.29 13.42
N GLY A 664 1.20 -24.69 12.44
CA GLY A 664 2.63 -24.40 12.36
C GLY A 664 2.91 -22.91 12.24
N LEU A 665 2.14 -22.20 11.40
CA LEU A 665 2.30 -20.76 11.24
C LEU A 665 2.05 -20.01 12.55
N LEU A 666 0.94 -20.31 13.22
CA LEU A 666 0.61 -19.72 14.52
C LEU A 666 1.68 -20.05 15.58
N ARG A 667 2.21 -21.28 15.57
CA ARG A 667 3.26 -21.72 16.50
C ARG A 667 4.61 -21.08 16.22
N LEU A 668 4.95 -20.77 14.97
CA LEU A 668 6.17 -20.01 14.68
C LEU A 668 6.00 -18.53 15.05
N ASN A 669 4.81 -17.96 14.82
CA ASN A 669 4.45 -16.63 15.32
C ASN A 669 4.52 -16.57 16.86
N GLN A 670 4.13 -17.62 17.58
CA GLN A 670 4.33 -17.72 19.04
C GLN A 670 5.80 -17.48 19.44
N GLY A 671 6.74 -17.89 18.60
CA GLY A 671 8.17 -17.67 18.82
C GLY A 671 8.59 -16.21 18.84
N LEU A 672 7.74 -15.28 18.39
CA LEU A 672 7.98 -13.85 18.46
C LEU A 672 7.67 -13.23 19.83
N PHE A 673 7.20 -14.02 20.81
CA PHE A 673 7.10 -13.60 22.23
C PHE A 673 7.47 -14.71 23.23
N ASP A 674 7.25 -15.99 22.87
CA ASP A 674 7.63 -17.16 23.66
C ASP A 674 8.41 -18.16 22.78
N PRO A 675 9.71 -17.86 22.52
CA PRO A 675 10.55 -18.71 21.68
C PRO A 675 10.64 -20.16 22.18
N LYS A 676 10.72 -20.38 23.50
CA LYS A 676 10.91 -21.71 24.09
C LYS A 676 9.73 -22.64 23.80
N SER A 677 8.49 -22.15 23.93
CA SER A 677 7.31 -22.99 23.62
C SER A 677 7.20 -23.30 22.13
N ALA A 678 7.51 -22.33 21.26
CA ALA A 678 7.56 -22.55 19.82
C ALA A 678 8.62 -23.61 19.47
N TRP A 679 9.83 -23.50 20.04
CA TRP A 679 10.90 -24.48 19.84
C TRP A 679 10.45 -25.88 20.24
N LYS A 680 9.90 -26.06 21.44
CA LYS A 680 9.37 -27.36 21.90
C LYS A 680 8.33 -27.93 20.94
N TRP A 681 7.48 -27.10 20.35
CA TRP A 681 6.47 -27.55 19.39
C TRP A 681 7.10 -28.05 18.09
N PHE A 682 8.08 -27.34 17.52
CA PHE A 682 8.77 -27.77 16.30
C PHE A 682 9.77 -28.90 16.52
N ALA A 683 10.38 -28.98 17.70
CA ALA A 683 11.42 -29.96 18.03
C ALA A 683 10.87 -31.30 18.55
N ARG A 684 9.55 -31.43 18.75
CA ARG A 684 8.94 -32.65 19.26
C ARG A 684 9.18 -33.89 18.38
N ASP A 685 9.08 -35.05 19.03
CA ASP A 685 8.92 -36.34 18.36
C ASP A 685 7.53 -36.50 17.73
N GLY A 686 7.38 -37.48 16.84
CA GLY A 686 6.10 -37.77 16.18
C GLY A 686 5.62 -36.64 15.26
N TRP A 687 6.56 -36.03 14.52
CA TRP A 687 6.28 -34.93 13.61
C TRP A 687 5.25 -35.31 12.53
N ASN A 688 4.27 -34.43 12.32
CA ASN A 688 3.28 -34.56 11.26
C ASN A 688 3.44 -33.40 10.27
N PRO A 689 3.86 -33.64 9.01
CA PRO A 689 4.07 -32.59 8.02
C PRO A 689 2.78 -31.86 7.62
N ALA A 690 1.60 -32.44 7.86
CA ALA A 690 0.32 -31.78 7.58
C ALA A 690 0.06 -30.54 8.48
N LEU A 691 0.83 -30.37 9.57
CA LEU A 691 0.67 -29.28 10.53
C LEU A 691 1.48 -28.03 10.19
N ILE A 692 2.17 -27.98 9.05
CA ILE A 692 2.84 -26.77 8.55
C ILE A 692 2.29 -26.39 7.17
N ASP A 693 2.25 -25.09 6.89
CA ASP A 693 1.85 -24.57 5.58
C ASP A 693 2.76 -25.11 4.46
N GLY A 694 2.21 -25.22 3.24
CA GLY A 694 2.93 -25.75 2.09
C GLY A 694 4.21 -24.97 1.75
N GLY A 695 4.16 -23.63 1.90
CA GLY A 695 5.29 -22.72 1.70
C GLY A 695 6.22 -22.60 2.91
N MET A 696 5.95 -23.31 4.00
CA MET A 696 6.78 -23.35 5.21
C MET A 696 7.65 -24.60 5.24
N SER A 697 8.82 -24.51 5.89
CA SER A 697 9.66 -25.67 6.21
C SER A 697 9.88 -25.82 7.71
N ARG A 698 9.88 -27.07 8.19
CA ARG A 698 10.29 -27.38 9.57
C ARG A 698 11.77 -27.06 9.75
N THR A 699 12.58 -27.29 8.71
CA THR A 699 14.00 -26.94 8.67
C THR A 699 14.24 -25.47 9.02
N TRP A 700 13.52 -24.54 8.38
CA TRP A 700 13.63 -23.12 8.67
C TRP A 700 13.10 -22.79 10.08
N ALA A 701 11.95 -23.33 10.47
CA ALA A 701 11.38 -23.05 11.79
C ALA A 701 12.33 -23.42 12.94
N LEU A 702 12.93 -24.62 12.86
CA LEU A 702 13.95 -25.07 13.81
C LEU A 702 15.19 -24.17 13.76
N THR A 703 15.68 -23.85 12.57
CA THR A 703 16.86 -23.00 12.39
C THR A 703 16.65 -21.61 12.97
N TYR A 704 15.52 -20.98 12.67
CA TYR A 704 15.17 -19.66 13.17
C TYR A 704 15.13 -19.64 14.70
N LEU A 705 14.36 -20.55 15.31
CA LEU A 705 14.17 -20.61 16.75
C LEU A 705 15.47 -20.97 17.49
N ALA A 706 16.22 -21.97 17.02
CA ALA A 706 17.52 -22.30 17.59
C ALA A 706 18.49 -21.11 17.47
N GLY A 707 18.56 -20.49 16.30
CA GLY A 707 19.46 -19.37 16.01
C GLY A 707 19.30 -18.21 16.97
N ILE A 708 18.06 -17.87 17.35
CA ILE A 708 17.78 -16.80 18.33
C ILE A 708 17.92 -17.24 19.80
N GLY A 709 18.21 -18.52 20.06
CA GLY A 709 18.47 -19.06 21.40
C GLY A 709 17.29 -19.74 22.08
N ALA A 710 16.23 -20.08 21.35
CA ALA A 710 15.03 -20.74 21.90
C ALA A 710 15.27 -22.16 22.45
N ALA A 711 16.35 -22.81 22.00
CA ALA A 711 16.74 -24.16 22.41
C ALA A 711 17.56 -24.22 23.71
N ARG A 712 17.89 -23.07 24.32
CA ARG A 712 18.64 -23.00 25.58
C ARG A 712 17.72 -23.33 26.77
N ASP A 713 18.26 -24.00 27.78
CA ASP A 713 17.54 -24.35 29.02
C ASP A 713 16.97 -23.14 29.78
#